data_AF-A0A9W4WGT0-F1
#
_entry.id   AF-A0A9W4WGT0-F1
#
_cell.length_a   1.000
_cell.length_b   1.000
_cell.length_c   1.000
_cell.angle_alpha   90.00
_cell.angle_beta   90.00
_cell.angle_gamma   90.00
#
_symmetry.space_group_name_H-M   'P 1'
#
loop_
_entity.id
_entity.type
_entity.pdbx_description
1 polymer ?
#
loop_
_entity_poly.entity_id
_entity_poly.type
_entity_poly.pdbx_seq_one_letter_code
_entity_poly.pdbx_strand_id
1 'polypeptide(L)'
;MVFQLYVPKVKKDAEGLILKAKELGFDALAVTVDAPVIGKRDVDDRFKALLDYEAGVVPQDSVTHPPFPGEEAETLRGHHCSSFEWNALEATKYGVDGIYLSNHGGTQLDHAPSSVRVPRDSRLRCPEVFKSFDIYVDGGVMRGTDVVKALCLGSRAVGIGRGFMYALSAYGTEGVLKAISILSDEIQTTMRLLGVTDLKQLGESYIDLNDLESLTGRHQRGDALESAGLKVLRQGTAAYKARDESYFSVSAQLSPGFIVQPSSAAEVSLTVTKLKSMGCNWAIRGGGHATWAGASNIADGVTIDMGLIKEVQYSPDLKIASIGAGALWRDVYSSLEPYGVTAPGGRTSTVGVAGFLTSGGNNFFSAEVGLGCDNVVNFEVVLASGKIVNANRETNSDLHKALKGGSNNFGIVTRIDMQTVDVVEIWGGQIVYPLSTTEQHIAAYVKWVDNIPNYTKGSAVTFWAYSPSAGTVVSTAVHDTANAEWAPAYDDFRNIQPQTMNTLRHDSHLNMTVELEEPTGYRQVWLTLTGKNDARFIRRAVEAQSKFIENWKNTQHADFLNYITFQAMPALLFRHSVEKGGNVIGMDREKCNAILFQMQHMVRSADAEKEARRQLVALRKELKDYSVAEGIDVEWEYLGYADSNQDPLSTYGPENIKLLKEVAAKYDPEQVFQKRVPGGFKISKVA
;
A
#
# COMPACT_ATOMS: atom_id res chain seq x y z
N MET A 1 -31.43 46.16 -3.01
CA MET A 1 -31.10 45.40 -1.77
C MET A 1 -31.81 44.05 -1.79
N VAL A 2 -31.23 43.01 -1.18
CA VAL A 2 -31.84 41.66 -1.09
C VAL A 2 -32.35 41.43 0.33
N PHE A 3 -33.61 41.00 0.48
CA PHE A 3 -34.19 40.64 1.77
C PHE A 3 -34.11 39.13 1.97
N GLN A 4 -33.40 38.68 3.00
CA GLN A 4 -33.35 37.27 3.37
C GLN A 4 -34.55 36.90 4.24
N LEU A 5 -35.37 35.95 3.78
CA LEU A 5 -36.54 35.44 4.48
C LEU A 5 -36.30 34.03 4.98
N TYR A 6 -36.21 33.88 6.31
CA TYR A 6 -36.46 32.59 6.96
C TYR A 6 -37.97 32.41 7.06
N VAL A 7 -38.52 31.41 6.37
CA VAL A 7 -39.97 31.23 6.28
C VAL A 7 -40.52 30.88 7.67
N PRO A 8 -41.33 31.76 8.30
CA PRO A 8 -41.96 31.46 9.57
C PRO A 8 -42.95 30.30 9.44
N LYS A 9 -43.20 29.58 10.55
CA LYS A 9 -44.21 28.52 10.59
C LYS A 9 -45.61 29.01 10.21
N VAL A 10 -45.92 30.27 10.52
CA VAL A 10 -47.22 30.90 10.24
C VAL A 10 -47.12 31.68 8.94
N LYS A 11 -47.87 31.26 7.91
CA LYS A 11 -47.87 31.87 6.58
C LYS A 11 -48.13 33.39 6.58
N LYS A 12 -49.05 33.86 7.43
CA LYS A 12 -49.42 35.27 7.55
C LYS A 12 -48.23 36.15 7.99
N ASP A 13 -47.33 35.61 8.81
CA ASP A 13 -46.13 36.32 9.27
C ASP A 13 -45.11 36.42 8.13
N ALA A 14 -44.98 35.37 7.32
CA ALA A 14 -44.17 35.39 6.10
C ALA A 14 -44.65 36.47 5.13
N GLU A 15 -45.96 36.53 4.86
CA GLU A 15 -46.58 37.52 3.98
C GLU A 15 -46.38 38.94 4.51
N GLY A 16 -46.53 39.15 5.82
CA GLY A 16 -46.28 40.45 6.46
C GLY A 16 -44.84 40.92 6.31
N LEU A 17 -43.86 40.02 6.48
CA LEU A 17 -42.44 40.34 6.29
C LEU A 17 -42.11 40.68 4.83
N ILE A 18 -42.69 39.93 3.87
CA ILE A 18 -42.49 40.19 2.44
C ILE A 18 -43.06 41.55 2.04
N LEU A 19 -44.29 41.87 2.49
CA LEU A 19 -44.92 43.17 2.21
C LEU A 19 -44.10 44.31 2.80
N LYS A 20 -43.64 44.17 4.04
CA LYS A 20 -42.78 45.17 4.69
C LYS A 20 -41.45 45.34 3.94
N ALA A 21 -40.82 44.26 3.50
CA ALA A 21 -39.61 44.33 2.70
C ALA A 21 -39.86 45.09 1.37
N LYS A 22 -41.01 44.84 0.73
CA LYS A 22 -41.40 45.57 -0.48
C LYS A 22 -41.62 47.05 -0.22
N GLU A 23 -42.31 47.42 0.87
CA GLU A 23 -42.51 48.82 1.27
C GLU A 23 -41.20 49.54 1.58
N LEU A 24 -40.22 48.82 2.15
CA LEU A 24 -38.87 49.34 2.43
C LEU A 24 -37.95 49.37 1.19
N GLY A 25 -38.47 49.01 0.00
CA GLY A 25 -37.74 49.13 -1.27
C GLY A 25 -36.69 48.04 -1.50
N PHE A 26 -36.88 46.83 -0.97
CA PHE A 26 -36.05 45.68 -1.35
C PHE A 26 -36.41 45.19 -2.76
N ASP A 27 -35.38 44.92 -3.57
CA ASP A 27 -35.52 44.58 -5.00
C ASP A 27 -35.59 43.06 -5.25
N ALA A 28 -35.16 42.26 -4.29
CA ALA A 28 -35.12 40.81 -4.40
C ALA A 28 -35.40 40.12 -3.05
N LEU A 29 -36.00 38.94 -3.11
CA LEU A 29 -36.28 38.08 -1.98
C LEU A 29 -35.39 36.84 -2.05
N ALA A 30 -34.57 36.61 -1.01
CA ALA A 30 -33.80 35.38 -0.85
C ALA A 30 -34.51 34.49 0.18
N VAL A 31 -35.19 33.44 -0.30
CA VAL A 31 -35.91 32.50 0.57
C VAL A 31 -34.92 31.45 1.09
N THR A 32 -34.72 31.43 2.41
CA THR A 32 -33.82 30.46 3.04
C THR A 32 -34.51 29.10 3.16
N VAL A 33 -33.82 28.04 2.71
CA VAL A 33 -34.33 26.66 2.66
C VAL A 33 -33.86 25.78 3.82
N ASP A 34 -32.92 26.25 4.65
CA ASP A 34 -32.47 25.52 5.84
C ASP A 34 -33.39 25.76 7.05
N ALA A 35 -33.27 24.89 8.06
CA ALA A 35 -34.03 25.03 9.29
C ALA A 35 -33.40 26.15 10.15
N PRO A 36 -34.20 27.03 10.79
CA PRO A 36 -33.72 28.11 11.65
C PRO A 36 -33.31 27.55 13.03
N VAL A 37 -32.45 26.54 13.05
CA VAL A 37 -31.92 25.89 14.24
C VAL A 37 -30.41 25.99 14.25
N ILE A 38 -29.85 26.25 15.42
CA ILE A 38 -28.41 26.16 15.65
C ILE A 38 -28.08 24.68 15.79
N GLY A 39 -27.21 24.16 14.94
CA GLY A 39 -26.71 22.78 15.05
C GLY A 39 -25.54 22.69 16.01
N LYS A 40 -25.15 21.45 16.30
CA LYS A 40 -24.17 21.12 17.33
C LYS A 40 -22.81 20.90 16.67
N ARG A 41 -21.86 21.78 16.97
CA ARG A 41 -20.47 21.69 16.52
C ARG A 41 -19.57 21.31 17.68
N ASP A 42 -18.80 20.24 17.51
CA ASP A 42 -17.85 19.78 18.51
C ASP A 42 -16.79 20.85 18.81
N VAL A 43 -16.42 21.65 17.81
CA VAL A 43 -15.43 22.74 17.97
C VAL A 43 -16.00 23.89 18.80
N ASP A 44 -17.24 24.27 18.57
CA ASP A 44 -17.89 25.33 19.36
C ASP A 44 -18.14 24.87 20.79
N ASP A 45 -18.61 23.63 20.98
CA ASP A 45 -18.85 23.06 22.30
C ASP A 45 -17.53 22.95 23.09
N ARG A 46 -16.41 22.61 22.43
CA ARG A 46 -15.07 22.62 23.05
C ARG A 46 -14.60 24.02 23.39
N PHE A 47 -14.80 25.00 22.50
CA PHE A 47 -14.40 26.38 22.76
C PHE A 47 -15.23 27.00 23.88
N LYS A 48 -16.53 26.71 23.90
CA LYS A 48 -17.45 27.11 24.96
C LYS A 48 -17.11 26.44 26.30
N ALA A 49 -16.80 25.14 26.29
CA ALA A 49 -16.29 24.44 27.48
C ALA A 49 -14.95 25.02 27.99
N LEU A 50 -14.07 25.48 27.08
CA LEU A 50 -12.84 26.17 27.44
C LEU A 50 -13.12 27.53 28.11
N LEU A 51 -14.03 28.32 27.54
CA LEU A 51 -14.44 29.60 28.12
C LEU A 51 -15.15 29.43 29.46
N ASP A 52 -16.01 28.41 29.58
CA ASP A 52 -16.73 28.09 30.82
C ASP A 52 -15.75 27.61 31.91
N TYR A 53 -14.73 26.83 31.52
CA TYR A 53 -13.63 26.42 32.40
C TYR A 53 -12.79 27.63 32.87
N GLU A 54 -12.43 28.54 31.95
CA GLU A 54 -11.68 29.77 32.28
C GLU A 54 -12.51 30.75 33.13
N ALA A 55 -13.83 30.77 32.97
CA ALA A 55 -14.76 31.58 33.76
C ALA A 55 -15.17 30.95 35.10
N GLY A 56 -14.70 29.73 35.41
CA GLY A 56 -15.04 29.02 36.65
C GLY A 56 -16.50 28.57 36.75
N VAL A 57 -17.20 28.47 35.62
CA VAL A 57 -18.61 28.06 35.54
C VAL A 57 -18.66 26.54 35.38
N VAL A 58 -19.34 25.85 36.29
CA VAL A 58 -19.63 24.41 36.14
C VAL A 58 -20.69 24.26 35.03
N PRO A 59 -20.44 23.49 33.96
CA PRO A 59 -21.40 23.35 32.87
C PRO A 59 -22.71 22.73 33.41
N GLN A 60 -23.82 23.45 33.26
CA GLN A 60 -25.16 22.90 33.46
C GLN A 60 -25.62 22.28 32.14
N ASP A 61 -26.00 21.00 32.16
CA ASP A 61 -26.60 20.33 31.02
C ASP A 61 -27.89 21.04 30.61
N SER A 62 -27.83 21.84 29.54
CA SER A 62 -29.03 22.35 28.89
C SER A 62 -29.46 21.37 27.81
N VAL A 63 -30.12 20.29 28.24
CA VAL A 63 -30.95 19.48 27.33
C VAL A 63 -32.22 20.28 27.05
N THR A 64 -32.20 21.11 26.01
CA THR A 64 -33.42 21.56 25.34
C THR A 64 -33.56 20.76 24.04
N HIS A 65 -34.41 19.74 24.06
CA HIS A 65 -34.89 19.11 22.83
C HIS A 65 -35.84 20.07 22.10
N PRO A 66 -35.57 20.47 20.84
CA PRO A 66 -36.63 20.95 19.97
C PRO A 66 -37.49 19.75 19.52
N PRO A 67 -38.78 19.94 19.24
CA PRO A 67 -39.69 18.83 18.95
C PRO A 67 -39.34 18.13 17.62
N PHE A 68 -39.61 16.82 17.57
CA PHE A 68 -39.54 15.99 16.37
C PHE A 68 -40.55 16.44 15.28
N PRO A 69 -40.28 16.21 13.99
CA PRO A 69 -41.19 16.56 12.90
C PRO A 69 -42.38 15.59 12.83
N GLY A 70 -43.60 16.09 13.04
CA GLY A 70 -44.81 15.27 12.98
C GLY A 70 -46.17 15.97 13.19
N GLU A 71 -46.28 17.30 13.21
CA GLU A 71 -47.57 17.98 13.37
C GLU A 71 -47.85 18.97 12.24
N GLU A 72 -49.12 19.01 11.87
CA GLU A 72 -49.75 19.52 10.64
C GLU A 72 -49.32 20.95 10.24
N ALA A 73 -48.28 21.03 9.42
CA ALA A 73 -48.07 22.09 8.44
C ALA A 73 -47.15 21.55 7.35
N GLU A 74 -47.50 21.74 6.07
CA GLU A 74 -46.52 21.63 4.98
C GLU A 74 -45.45 22.70 5.23
N THR A 75 -44.44 22.34 6.02
CA THR A 75 -43.17 23.04 5.98
C THR A 75 -42.66 22.81 4.58
N LEU A 76 -42.31 23.87 3.84
CA LEU A 76 -41.38 23.74 2.72
C LEU A 76 -40.11 23.12 3.31
N ARG A 77 -40.04 21.79 3.39
CA ARG A 77 -38.83 21.07 3.74
C ARG A 77 -37.88 21.37 2.60
N GLY A 78 -37.04 22.38 2.77
CA GLY A 78 -35.93 22.58 1.87
C GLY A 78 -35.12 21.30 1.80
N HIS A 79 -34.96 20.76 0.60
CA HIS A 79 -34.06 19.63 0.40
C HIS A 79 -32.64 20.09 0.73
N HIS A 80 -32.12 19.66 1.88
CA HIS A 80 -30.69 19.77 2.15
C HIS A 80 -29.96 18.76 1.27
N CYS A 81 -29.33 19.24 0.20
CA CYS A 81 -28.54 18.41 -0.69
C CYS A 81 -27.11 18.96 -0.72
N SER A 82 -26.20 18.31 0.00
CA SER A 82 -24.75 18.59 -0.05
C SER A 82 -24.15 18.30 -1.43
N SER A 83 -24.94 17.65 -2.30
CA SER A 83 -24.53 17.12 -3.58
C SER A 83 -25.36 17.70 -4.75
N PHE A 84 -26.40 18.50 -4.56
CA PHE A 84 -27.17 19.11 -5.67
C PHE A 84 -27.75 18.10 -6.70
N GLU A 85 -28.48 17.07 -6.25
CA GLU A 85 -29.15 16.09 -7.15
C GLU A 85 -30.48 16.61 -7.73
N TRP A 86 -30.94 16.03 -8.85
CA TRP A 86 -32.14 16.42 -9.60
C TRP A 86 -33.43 16.55 -8.77
N ASN A 87 -33.57 15.78 -7.68
CA ASN A 87 -34.72 15.87 -6.78
C ASN A 87 -34.72 17.16 -5.94
N ALA A 88 -33.57 17.82 -5.74
CA ALA A 88 -33.47 19.10 -5.05
C ALA A 88 -33.99 20.30 -5.88
N LEU A 89 -34.24 20.08 -7.18
CA LEU A 89 -34.71 21.09 -8.12
C LEU A 89 -36.24 21.22 -8.17
N GLU A 90 -37.00 20.69 -7.20
CA GLU A 90 -38.45 20.94 -7.13
C GLU A 90 -38.81 22.44 -7.10
N ALA A 91 -37.86 23.30 -6.71
CA ALA A 91 -37.94 24.76 -6.84
C ALA A 91 -38.23 25.25 -8.27
N THR A 92 -37.89 24.46 -9.32
CA THR A 92 -38.25 24.71 -10.73
C THR A 92 -39.75 24.89 -10.95
N LYS A 93 -40.61 24.28 -10.10
CA LYS A 93 -42.08 24.39 -10.20
C LYS A 93 -42.62 25.72 -9.65
N TYR A 94 -41.81 26.51 -8.95
CA TYR A 94 -42.25 27.71 -8.21
C TYR A 94 -41.70 29.03 -8.75
N GLY A 95 -41.02 29.03 -9.91
CA GLY A 95 -40.62 30.27 -10.61
C GLY A 95 -39.45 31.03 -9.99
N VAL A 96 -38.41 30.32 -9.51
CA VAL A 96 -37.21 30.92 -8.90
C VAL A 96 -36.18 31.32 -9.97
N ASP A 97 -35.63 32.54 -9.88
CA ASP A 97 -34.67 33.10 -10.87
C ASP A 97 -33.21 32.63 -10.68
N GLY A 98 -32.82 32.20 -9.48
CA GLY A 98 -31.44 31.82 -9.18
C GLY A 98 -31.27 31.05 -7.87
N ILE A 99 -30.10 30.43 -7.72
CA ILE A 99 -29.75 29.62 -6.54
C ILE A 99 -28.61 30.30 -5.80
N TYR A 100 -28.79 30.54 -4.49
CA TYR A 100 -27.77 31.11 -3.62
C TYR A 100 -27.17 30.03 -2.72
N LEU A 101 -25.97 29.55 -3.08
CA LEU A 101 -25.23 28.54 -2.34
C LEU A 101 -24.51 29.18 -1.16
N SER A 102 -25.02 28.94 0.05
CA SER A 102 -24.50 29.54 1.28
C SER A 102 -24.21 28.49 2.35
N ASN A 103 -23.18 28.75 3.15
CA ASN A 103 -22.85 27.95 4.32
C ASN A 103 -23.49 28.47 5.62
N HIS A 104 -24.32 29.52 5.55
CA HIS A 104 -24.90 30.18 6.72
C HIS A 104 -25.74 29.25 7.61
N GLY A 105 -26.47 28.26 7.06
CA GLY A 105 -27.08 27.17 7.85
C GLY A 105 -26.42 25.80 7.70
N GLY A 106 -25.59 25.58 6.68
CA GLY A 106 -24.86 24.30 6.50
C GLY A 106 -23.70 24.10 7.48
N THR A 107 -23.05 25.18 7.92
CA THR A 107 -21.95 25.11 8.92
C THR A 107 -22.42 24.85 10.35
N GLN A 108 -23.71 24.56 10.54
CA GLN A 108 -24.23 23.99 11.78
C GLN A 108 -23.79 22.53 11.99
N LEU A 109 -23.12 21.91 11.00
CA LEU A 109 -22.55 20.55 11.04
C LEU A 109 -21.05 20.60 10.71
N ASP A 110 -20.22 19.91 11.50
CA ASP A 110 -18.73 19.97 11.44
C ASP A 110 -18.09 19.51 10.11
N HIS A 111 -18.84 18.85 9.25
CA HIS A 111 -18.32 18.24 8.00
C HIS A 111 -19.03 18.72 6.74
N ALA A 112 -19.87 19.76 6.83
CA ALA A 112 -20.51 20.32 5.65
C ALA A 112 -19.45 20.91 4.69
N PRO A 113 -19.53 20.63 3.38
CA PRO A 113 -18.59 21.19 2.41
C PRO A 113 -18.74 22.72 2.33
N SER A 114 -17.65 23.42 2.01
CA SER A 114 -17.72 24.86 1.75
C SER A 114 -18.48 25.16 0.46
N SER A 115 -19.23 26.26 0.43
CA SER A 115 -20.05 26.63 -0.73
C SER A 115 -19.25 26.74 -2.02
N VAL A 116 -18.00 27.22 -1.96
CA VAL A 116 -17.11 27.32 -3.13
C VAL A 116 -16.74 25.95 -3.75
N ARG A 117 -16.88 24.85 -3.01
CA ARG A 117 -16.65 23.48 -3.53
C ARG A 117 -17.89 22.91 -4.22
N VAL A 118 -19.09 23.39 -3.89
CA VAL A 118 -20.35 22.84 -4.41
C VAL A 118 -20.49 23.04 -5.93
N PRO A 119 -20.25 24.23 -6.52
CA PRO A 119 -20.34 24.42 -7.97
C PRO A 119 -19.47 23.45 -8.78
N ARG A 120 -18.29 23.14 -8.24
CA ARG A 120 -17.33 22.20 -8.85
C ARG A 120 -17.90 20.80 -8.93
N ASP A 121 -18.48 20.31 -7.84
CA ASP A 121 -19.06 18.96 -7.79
C ASP A 121 -20.39 18.89 -8.57
N SER A 122 -21.13 20.01 -8.67
CA SER A 122 -22.35 20.14 -9.48
C SER A 122 -22.06 20.14 -10.98
N ARG A 123 -20.95 20.75 -11.43
CA ARG A 123 -20.55 20.72 -12.85
C ARG A 123 -20.39 19.30 -13.39
N LEU A 124 -19.92 18.38 -12.56
CA LEU A 124 -19.73 16.97 -12.92
C LEU A 124 -21.04 16.17 -12.96
N ARG A 125 -22.05 16.56 -12.17
CA ARG A 125 -23.22 15.72 -11.88
C ARG A 125 -24.53 16.25 -12.44
N CYS A 126 -24.63 17.57 -12.59
CA CYS A 126 -25.82 18.29 -13.07
C CYS A 126 -25.45 19.59 -13.81
N PRO A 127 -24.64 19.52 -14.90
CA PRO A 127 -24.17 20.71 -15.63
C PRO A 127 -25.29 21.59 -16.20
N GLU A 128 -26.48 21.03 -16.45
CA GLU A 128 -27.66 21.74 -16.91
C GLU A 128 -28.16 22.82 -15.95
N VAL A 129 -27.91 22.67 -14.64
CA VAL A 129 -28.31 23.65 -13.62
C VAL A 129 -27.71 25.02 -13.91
N PHE A 130 -26.46 25.06 -14.35
CA PHE A 130 -25.75 26.30 -14.70
C PHE A 130 -26.25 26.96 -15.99
N LYS A 131 -27.10 26.27 -16.76
CA LYS A 131 -27.80 26.85 -17.92
C LYS A 131 -29.19 27.38 -17.56
N SER A 132 -29.79 26.83 -16.52
CA SER A 132 -31.17 27.12 -16.12
C SER A 132 -31.28 28.17 -15.02
N PHE A 133 -30.24 28.39 -14.23
CA PHE A 133 -30.26 29.30 -13.08
C PHE A 133 -29.00 30.14 -12.97
N ASP A 134 -29.15 31.38 -12.49
CA ASP A 134 -28.02 32.16 -12.00
C ASP A 134 -27.55 31.60 -10.64
N ILE A 135 -26.32 31.09 -10.59
CA ILE A 135 -25.75 30.50 -9.38
C ILE A 135 -24.90 31.52 -8.63
N TYR A 136 -25.27 31.85 -7.40
CA TYR A 136 -24.52 32.73 -6.51
C TYR A 136 -23.85 31.87 -5.43
N VAL A 137 -22.60 32.18 -5.07
CA VAL A 137 -21.82 31.37 -4.11
C VAL A 137 -21.29 32.23 -3.00
N ASP A 138 -21.53 31.81 -1.76
CA ASP A 138 -21.14 32.55 -0.56
C ASP A 138 -20.57 31.60 0.50
N GLY A 139 -19.30 31.81 0.87
CA GLY A 139 -18.61 31.03 1.89
C GLY A 139 -17.46 30.18 1.38
N GLY A 140 -16.34 30.21 2.13
CA GLY A 140 -15.11 29.48 1.81
C GLY A 140 -14.15 30.22 0.88
N VAL A 141 -14.44 31.48 0.54
CA VAL A 141 -13.59 32.36 -0.26
C VAL A 141 -12.59 33.07 0.66
N MET A 142 -11.30 32.89 0.41
CA MET A 142 -10.25 33.49 1.22
C MET A 142 -9.29 34.37 0.40
N ARG A 143 -9.25 34.19 -0.93
CA ARG A 143 -8.35 34.89 -1.85
C ARG A 143 -9.01 35.17 -3.19
N GLY A 144 -8.44 36.08 -3.98
CA GLY A 144 -8.94 36.44 -5.32
C GLY A 144 -8.96 35.26 -6.30
N THR A 145 -8.05 34.30 -6.16
CA THR A 145 -8.04 33.07 -6.98
C THR A 145 -9.28 32.19 -6.73
N ASP A 146 -9.84 32.19 -5.51
CA ASP A 146 -11.07 31.44 -5.21
C ASP A 146 -12.28 32.06 -5.93
N VAL A 147 -12.32 33.40 -6.00
CA VAL A 147 -13.34 34.14 -6.77
C VAL A 147 -13.25 33.76 -8.25
N VAL A 148 -12.05 33.81 -8.83
CA VAL A 148 -11.83 33.46 -10.24
C VAL A 148 -12.24 32.01 -10.52
N LYS A 149 -11.89 31.05 -9.65
CA LYS A 149 -12.31 29.65 -9.80
C LYS A 149 -13.83 29.49 -9.77
N ALA A 150 -14.51 30.14 -8.83
CA ALA A 150 -15.97 30.08 -8.75
C ALA A 150 -16.65 30.63 -10.02
N LEU A 151 -16.12 31.71 -10.58
CA LEU A 151 -16.58 32.27 -11.85
C LEU A 151 -16.33 31.32 -13.03
N CYS A 152 -15.13 30.71 -13.13
CA CYS A 152 -14.82 29.72 -14.16
C CYS A 152 -15.76 28.50 -14.09
N LEU A 153 -16.19 28.11 -12.89
CA LEU A 153 -17.14 27.02 -12.66
C LEU A 153 -18.60 27.39 -13.03
N GLY A 154 -18.85 28.65 -13.41
CA GLY A 154 -20.15 29.14 -13.86
C GLY A 154 -20.97 29.86 -12.79
N SER A 155 -20.36 30.27 -11.68
CA SER A 155 -21.03 31.13 -10.70
C SER A 155 -21.23 32.54 -11.29
N ARG A 156 -22.42 33.11 -11.11
CA ARG A 156 -22.80 34.46 -11.53
C ARG A 156 -22.15 35.54 -10.67
N ALA A 157 -22.09 35.31 -9.35
CA ALA A 157 -21.41 36.20 -8.41
C ALA A 157 -20.91 35.42 -7.18
N VAL A 158 -19.95 36.03 -6.48
CA VAL A 158 -19.30 35.46 -5.30
C VAL A 158 -19.48 36.40 -4.11
N GLY A 159 -20.20 35.94 -3.09
CA GLY A 159 -20.40 36.61 -1.82
C GLY A 159 -19.20 36.42 -0.88
N ILE A 160 -18.87 37.48 -0.13
CA ILE A 160 -17.80 37.50 0.86
C ILE A 160 -18.32 38.18 2.12
N GLY A 161 -18.66 37.38 3.13
CA GLY A 161 -19.14 37.90 4.43
C GLY A 161 -18.02 38.14 5.44
N ARG A 162 -17.62 37.07 6.14
CA ARG A 162 -16.78 37.15 7.35
C ARG A 162 -15.44 37.87 7.18
N GLY A 163 -14.81 37.78 6.01
CA GLY A 163 -13.55 38.48 5.76
C GLY A 163 -13.66 40.00 5.97
N PHE A 164 -14.75 40.61 5.49
CA PHE A 164 -15.01 42.03 5.71
C PHE A 164 -15.46 42.34 7.12
N MET A 165 -16.20 41.43 7.78
CA MET A 165 -16.54 41.59 9.20
C MET A 165 -15.28 41.61 10.07
N TYR A 166 -14.33 40.70 9.85
CA TYR A 166 -13.07 40.68 10.60
C TYR A 166 -12.25 41.95 10.36
N ALA A 167 -12.15 42.40 9.11
CA ALA A 167 -11.47 43.63 8.77
C ALA A 167 -12.12 44.86 9.44
N LEU A 168 -13.45 44.92 9.47
CA LEU A 168 -14.22 45.96 10.13
C LEU A 168 -14.02 45.93 11.66
N SER A 169 -14.09 44.75 12.28
CA SER A 169 -13.93 44.60 13.72
C SER A 169 -12.51 44.93 14.20
N ALA A 170 -11.48 44.61 13.40
CA ALA A 170 -10.10 44.83 13.79
C ALA A 170 -9.58 46.23 13.44
N TYR A 171 -9.99 46.80 12.30
CA TYR A 171 -9.39 48.02 11.74
C TYR A 171 -10.40 49.05 11.22
N GLY A 172 -11.70 48.88 11.52
CA GLY A 172 -12.74 49.80 11.08
C GLY A 172 -12.89 49.90 9.56
N THR A 173 -13.38 51.03 9.09
CA THR A 173 -13.62 51.28 7.65
C THR A 173 -12.36 51.13 6.80
N GLU A 174 -11.20 51.59 7.31
CA GLU A 174 -9.91 51.47 6.61
C GLU A 174 -9.51 50.01 6.40
N GLY A 175 -9.79 49.15 7.38
CA GLY A 175 -9.61 47.70 7.25
C GLY A 175 -10.42 47.11 6.10
N VAL A 176 -11.69 47.49 6.00
CA VAL A 176 -12.59 47.03 4.94
C VAL A 176 -12.09 47.50 3.57
N LEU A 177 -11.74 48.78 3.43
CA LEU A 177 -11.18 49.32 2.19
C LEU A 177 -9.89 48.60 1.78
N LYS A 178 -9.02 48.29 2.75
CA LYS A 178 -7.78 47.55 2.47
C LYS A 178 -8.06 46.12 2.04
N ALA A 179 -9.01 45.43 2.67
CA ALA A 179 -9.41 44.08 2.27
C ALA A 179 -9.99 44.06 0.83
N ILE A 180 -10.79 45.07 0.46
CA ILE A 180 -11.29 45.23 -0.92
C ILE A 180 -10.14 45.41 -1.90
N SER A 181 -9.17 46.27 -1.58
CA SER A 181 -7.98 46.49 -2.41
C SER A 181 -7.17 45.19 -2.62
N ILE A 182 -6.89 44.45 -1.55
CA ILE A 182 -6.14 43.17 -1.64
C ILE A 182 -6.86 42.19 -2.55
N LEU A 183 -8.16 41.99 -2.34
CA LEU A 183 -8.93 41.05 -3.13
C LEU A 183 -9.01 41.46 -4.60
N SER A 184 -9.21 42.76 -4.87
CA SER A 184 -9.19 43.32 -6.23
C SER A 184 -7.84 43.06 -6.92
N ASP A 185 -6.73 43.30 -6.22
CA ASP A 185 -5.37 43.10 -6.77
C ASP A 185 -5.11 41.62 -7.07
N GLU A 186 -5.54 40.71 -6.20
CA GLU A 186 -5.41 39.26 -6.41
C GLU A 186 -6.25 38.76 -7.60
N ILE A 187 -7.48 39.25 -7.75
CA ILE A 187 -8.34 38.92 -8.90
C ILE A 187 -7.69 39.42 -10.19
N GLN A 188 -7.28 40.68 -10.24
CA GLN A 188 -6.63 41.27 -11.42
C GLN A 188 -5.32 40.57 -11.77
N THR A 189 -4.51 40.22 -10.77
CA THR A 189 -3.26 39.48 -10.97
C THR A 189 -3.55 38.09 -11.56
N THR A 190 -4.53 37.39 -11.03
CA THR A 190 -4.94 36.07 -11.54
C THR A 190 -5.44 36.17 -12.99
N MET A 191 -6.27 37.17 -13.30
CA MET A 191 -6.73 37.42 -14.66
C MET A 191 -5.58 37.68 -15.63
N ARG A 192 -4.59 38.49 -15.23
CA ARG A 192 -3.39 38.75 -16.05
C ARG A 192 -2.58 37.48 -16.32
N LEU A 193 -2.41 36.62 -15.30
CA LEU A 193 -1.70 35.35 -15.44
C LEU A 193 -2.45 34.34 -16.34
N LEU A 194 -3.78 34.40 -16.36
CA LEU A 194 -4.63 33.61 -17.25
C LEU A 194 -4.78 34.21 -18.66
N GLY A 195 -4.22 35.40 -18.90
CA GLY A 195 -4.31 36.09 -20.19
C GLY A 195 -5.71 36.63 -20.52
N VAL A 196 -6.55 36.89 -19.50
CA VAL A 196 -7.91 37.42 -19.68
C VAL A 196 -8.01 38.88 -19.28
N THR A 197 -8.75 39.66 -20.06
CA THR A 197 -8.94 41.11 -19.87
C THR A 197 -10.33 41.47 -19.35
N ASP A 198 -11.28 40.54 -19.40
CA ASP A 198 -12.66 40.72 -18.93
C ASP A 198 -13.12 39.44 -18.21
N LEU A 199 -13.85 39.57 -17.09
CA LEU A 199 -14.35 38.44 -16.32
C LEU A 199 -15.27 37.52 -17.14
N LYS A 200 -15.93 38.04 -18.18
CA LYS A 200 -16.77 37.26 -19.11
C LYS A 200 -15.99 36.26 -19.95
N GLN A 201 -14.66 36.41 -20.04
CA GLN A 201 -13.79 35.45 -20.74
C GLN A 201 -13.49 34.21 -19.89
N LEU A 202 -13.74 34.27 -18.58
CA LEU A 202 -13.57 33.13 -17.69
C LEU A 202 -14.60 32.03 -18.01
N GLY A 203 -14.17 30.78 -17.89
CA GLY A 203 -14.99 29.62 -18.19
C GLY A 203 -14.28 28.32 -17.82
N GLU A 204 -14.97 27.21 -18.07
CA GLU A 204 -14.56 25.87 -17.62
C GLU A 204 -13.18 25.44 -18.15
N SER A 205 -12.76 25.92 -19.32
CA SER A 205 -11.46 25.61 -19.92
C SER A 205 -10.25 26.05 -19.08
N TYR A 206 -10.45 26.93 -18.10
CA TYR A 206 -9.40 27.39 -17.18
C TYR A 206 -9.31 26.55 -15.90
N ILE A 207 -10.13 25.50 -15.77
CA ILE A 207 -10.16 24.60 -14.61
C ILE A 207 -9.93 23.16 -15.08
N ASP A 208 -9.02 22.45 -14.42
CA ASP A 208 -8.88 21.01 -14.59
C ASP A 208 -9.84 20.28 -13.64
N LEU A 209 -10.80 19.55 -14.21
CA LEU A 209 -11.78 18.74 -13.47
C LEU A 209 -11.39 17.24 -13.42
N ASN A 210 -10.33 16.81 -14.11
CA ASN A 210 -9.96 15.39 -14.22
C ASN A 210 -9.49 14.79 -12.89
N ASP A 211 -8.92 15.61 -12.01
CA ASP A 211 -8.55 15.20 -10.65
C ASP A 211 -9.77 14.71 -9.82
N LEU A 212 -11.00 15.10 -10.20
CA LEU A 212 -12.25 14.79 -9.48
C LEU A 212 -13.09 13.67 -10.09
N GLU A 213 -12.96 13.37 -11.39
CA GLU A 213 -13.45 12.11 -11.96
C GLU A 213 -12.82 10.92 -11.23
N SER A 214 -11.55 11.07 -10.80
CA SER A 214 -10.84 10.09 -9.99
C SER A 214 -11.51 9.86 -8.62
N LEU A 215 -12.12 10.87 -8.00
CA LEU A 215 -12.74 10.79 -6.67
C LEU A 215 -14.17 10.25 -6.75
N THR A 216 -14.97 10.72 -7.70
CA THR A 216 -16.35 10.25 -7.91
C THR A 216 -16.39 8.80 -8.42
N GLY A 217 -15.52 8.45 -9.37
CA GLY A 217 -15.34 7.08 -9.83
C GLY A 217 -14.80 6.15 -8.73
N ARG A 218 -14.00 6.66 -7.79
CA ARG A 218 -13.58 5.91 -6.61
C ARG A 218 -14.79 5.54 -5.75
N HIS A 219 -15.56 6.53 -5.27
CA HIS A 219 -16.70 6.27 -4.38
C HIS A 219 -17.68 5.24 -4.96
N GLN A 220 -18.08 5.39 -6.23
CA GLN A 220 -18.99 4.46 -6.91
C GLN A 220 -18.45 3.01 -6.98
N ARG A 221 -17.14 2.83 -7.17
CA ARG A 221 -16.51 1.50 -7.19
C ARG A 221 -16.51 0.85 -5.80
N GLY A 222 -16.21 1.63 -4.76
CA GLY A 222 -16.28 1.17 -3.37
C GLY A 222 -17.70 0.73 -3.01
N ASP A 223 -18.69 1.55 -3.34
CA ASP A 223 -20.11 1.27 -3.07
C ASP A 223 -20.59 0.00 -3.80
N ALA A 224 -20.14 -0.20 -5.04
CA ALA A 224 -20.47 -1.39 -5.83
C ALA A 224 -19.86 -2.68 -5.26
N LEU A 225 -18.67 -2.60 -4.64
CA LEU A 225 -18.03 -3.75 -3.97
C LEU A 225 -18.74 -4.06 -2.65
N GLU A 226 -19.05 -3.05 -1.84
CA GLU A 226 -19.81 -3.23 -0.59
C GLU A 226 -21.22 -3.75 -0.84
N SER A 227 -21.91 -3.23 -1.87
CA SER A 227 -23.23 -3.71 -2.29
C SER A 227 -23.19 -5.17 -2.79
N ALA A 228 -22.03 -5.66 -3.21
CA ALA A 228 -21.81 -7.06 -3.55
C ALA A 228 -21.52 -7.94 -2.30
N GLY A 229 -21.53 -7.36 -1.10
CA GLY A 229 -21.26 -8.06 0.16
C GLY A 229 -19.79 -8.16 0.52
N LEU A 230 -18.89 -7.49 -0.20
CA LEU A 230 -17.46 -7.53 0.08
C LEU A 230 -17.08 -6.54 1.20
N LYS A 231 -16.16 -6.96 2.06
CA LYS A 231 -15.59 -6.06 3.07
C LYS A 231 -14.60 -5.09 2.43
N VAL A 232 -14.91 -3.80 2.50
CA VAL A 232 -14.10 -2.72 1.92
C VAL A 232 -13.62 -1.77 3.04
N LEU A 233 -12.34 -1.44 3.03
CA LEU A 233 -11.76 -0.39 3.86
C LEU A 233 -11.59 0.88 3.02
N ARG A 234 -12.14 1.98 3.51
CA ARG A 234 -12.11 3.29 2.86
C ARG A 234 -11.06 4.18 3.46
N GLN A 235 -10.47 5.04 2.62
CA GLN A 235 -9.56 6.10 3.05
C GLN A 235 -10.19 6.93 4.18
N GLY A 236 -9.36 7.37 5.13
CA GLY A 236 -9.80 8.12 6.31
C GLY A 236 -10.31 7.27 7.48
N THR A 237 -10.55 5.98 7.29
CA THR A 237 -10.90 5.08 8.40
C THR A 237 -9.65 4.58 9.14
N ALA A 238 -9.78 4.34 10.45
CA ALA A 238 -8.68 3.78 11.25
C ALA A 238 -8.24 2.39 10.75
N ALA A 239 -9.19 1.56 10.30
CA ALA A 239 -8.91 0.24 9.76
C ALA A 239 -8.10 0.31 8.45
N TYR A 240 -8.45 1.24 7.54
CA TYR A 240 -7.66 1.50 6.34
C TYR A 240 -6.24 1.92 6.70
N LYS A 241 -6.09 2.91 7.60
CA LYS A 241 -4.78 3.43 8.03
C LYS A 241 -3.89 2.32 8.60
N ALA A 242 -4.45 1.50 9.51
CA ALA A 242 -3.72 0.39 10.11
C ALA A 242 -3.23 -0.65 9.08
N ARG A 243 -4.03 -0.91 8.03
CA ARG A 243 -3.59 -1.78 6.95
C ARG A 243 -2.53 -1.11 6.08
N ASP A 244 -2.70 0.15 5.71
CA ASP A 244 -1.75 0.85 4.86
C ASP A 244 -0.38 1.05 5.53
N GLU A 245 -0.34 1.29 6.83
CA GLU A 245 0.92 1.46 7.58
C GLU A 245 1.63 0.14 7.90
N SER A 246 0.99 -1.01 7.63
CA SER A 246 1.50 -2.34 8.01
C SER A 246 2.33 -3.04 6.93
N TYR A 247 2.68 -2.38 5.82
CA TYR A 247 3.66 -2.95 4.88
C TYR A 247 5.05 -2.94 5.50
N PHE A 248 5.83 -3.98 5.18
CA PHE A 248 7.18 -4.16 5.68
C PHE A 248 8.10 -2.98 5.35
N SER A 249 8.11 -2.58 4.07
CA SER A 249 8.83 -1.40 3.63
C SER A 249 7.88 -0.22 3.47
N VAL A 250 8.31 0.94 3.98
CA VAL A 250 7.62 2.22 3.75
C VAL A 250 7.54 2.55 2.24
N SER A 251 8.49 2.06 1.44
CA SER A 251 8.49 2.19 -0.02
C SER A 251 7.28 1.55 -0.69
N ALA A 252 6.69 0.51 -0.09
CA ALA A 252 5.52 -0.20 -0.62
C ALA A 252 4.18 0.36 -0.08
N GLN A 253 4.22 1.29 0.88
CA GLN A 253 3.05 2.00 1.39
C GLN A 253 2.62 3.02 0.34
N LEU A 254 1.50 2.74 -0.32
CA LEU A 254 0.85 3.55 -1.34
C LEU A 254 -0.57 3.79 -0.90
N SER A 255 -1.26 4.80 -1.42
CA SER A 255 -2.63 5.11 -1.04
C SER A 255 -3.65 4.54 -2.04
N PRO A 256 -4.05 3.25 -1.96
CA PRO A 256 -5.12 2.73 -2.81
C PRO A 256 -6.42 3.46 -2.53
N GLY A 257 -7.28 3.59 -3.54
CA GLY A 257 -8.62 4.14 -3.33
C GLY A 257 -9.42 3.31 -2.32
N PHE A 258 -9.24 1.99 -2.36
CA PHE A 258 -9.91 1.02 -1.48
C PHE A 258 -9.02 -0.19 -1.18
N ILE A 259 -9.23 -0.79 -0.02
CA ILE A 259 -8.69 -2.10 0.31
C ILE A 259 -9.87 -3.07 0.44
N VAL A 260 -9.92 -4.12 -0.38
CA VAL A 260 -10.93 -5.18 -0.26
C VAL A 260 -10.32 -6.32 0.56
N GLN A 261 -11.02 -6.80 1.57
CA GLN A 261 -10.56 -7.86 2.46
C GLN A 261 -11.43 -9.11 2.32
N PRO A 262 -11.23 -9.94 1.27
CA PRO A 262 -11.95 -11.19 1.15
C PRO A 262 -11.57 -12.17 2.27
N SER A 263 -12.54 -12.93 2.73
CA SER A 263 -12.43 -13.95 3.79
C SER A 263 -12.51 -15.39 3.26
N SER A 264 -12.81 -15.57 1.97
CA SER A 264 -12.92 -16.88 1.32
C SER A 264 -12.54 -16.83 -0.16
N ALA A 265 -12.25 -17.98 -0.76
CA ALA A 265 -12.00 -18.07 -2.21
C ALA A 265 -13.19 -17.60 -3.07
N ALA A 266 -14.42 -17.77 -2.57
CA ALA A 266 -15.62 -17.26 -3.24
C ALA A 266 -15.66 -15.73 -3.27
N GLU A 267 -15.28 -15.06 -2.17
CA GLU A 267 -15.18 -13.59 -2.13
C GLU A 267 -14.03 -13.07 -2.99
N VAL A 268 -12.92 -13.81 -3.09
CA VAL A 268 -11.83 -13.48 -4.03
C VAL A 268 -12.32 -13.59 -5.48
N SER A 269 -13.05 -14.64 -5.82
CA SER A 269 -13.68 -14.81 -7.14
C SER A 269 -14.63 -13.65 -7.48
N LEU A 270 -15.50 -13.27 -6.54
CA LEU A 270 -16.40 -12.13 -6.70
C LEU A 270 -15.62 -10.81 -6.86
N THR A 271 -14.56 -10.62 -6.08
CA THR A 271 -13.71 -9.43 -6.16
C THR A 271 -13.03 -9.33 -7.54
N VAL A 272 -12.40 -10.40 -8.01
CA VAL A 272 -11.71 -10.44 -9.31
C VAL A 272 -12.68 -10.14 -10.45
N THR A 273 -13.85 -10.78 -10.47
CA THR A 273 -14.84 -10.60 -11.54
C THR A 273 -15.42 -9.19 -11.54
N LYS A 274 -15.70 -8.60 -10.37
CA LYS A 274 -16.16 -7.21 -10.25
C LYS A 274 -15.09 -6.22 -10.71
N LEU A 275 -13.86 -6.31 -10.21
CA LEU A 275 -12.78 -5.40 -10.58
C LEU A 275 -12.44 -5.48 -12.07
N LYS A 276 -12.47 -6.69 -12.64
CA LYS A 276 -12.37 -6.90 -14.10
C LYS A 276 -13.47 -6.15 -14.84
N SER A 277 -14.73 -6.30 -14.43
CA SER A 277 -15.87 -5.63 -15.09
C SER A 277 -15.83 -4.10 -14.98
N MET A 278 -15.25 -3.58 -13.88
CA MET A 278 -15.06 -2.15 -13.66
C MET A 278 -13.85 -1.58 -14.42
N GLY A 279 -13.03 -2.43 -15.05
CA GLY A 279 -11.83 -1.99 -15.77
C GLY A 279 -10.77 -1.36 -14.86
N CYS A 280 -10.76 -1.68 -13.57
CA CYS A 280 -9.84 -1.10 -12.59
C CYS A 280 -8.50 -1.82 -12.59
N ASN A 281 -7.45 -1.13 -12.13
CA ASN A 281 -6.19 -1.79 -11.79
C ASN A 281 -6.20 -2.16 -10.30
N TRP A 282 -5.59 -3.29 -9.97
CA TRP A 282 -5.51 -3.76 -8.59
C TRP A 282 -4.16 -4.38 -8.23
N ALA A 283 -3.82 -4.29 -6.95
CA ALA A 283 -2.70 -5.00 -6.35
C ALA A 283 -3.20 -6.17 -5.50
N ILE A 284 -2.32 -7.15 -5.28
CA ILE A 284 -2.60 -8.32 -4.44
C ILE A 284 -1.61 -8.30 -3.29
N ARG A 285 -2.13 -8.36 -2.06
CA ARG A 285 -1.33 -8.36 -0.85
C ARG A 285 -1.57 -9.66 -0.07
N GLY A 286 -0.51 -10.46 0.06
CA GLY A 286 -0.38 -11.47 1.12
C GLY A 286 0.15 -10.82 2.40
N GLY A 287 1.44 -11.00 2.69
CA GLY A 287 2.09 -10.36 3.85
C GLY A 287 2.51 -8.90 3.65
N GLY A 288 2.68 -8.44 2.40
CA GLY A 288 3.12 -7.07 2.11
C GLY A 288 4.62 -6.83 2.33
N HIS A 289 5.45 -7.84 2.04
CA HIS A 289 6.89 -7.84 2.30
C HIS A 289 7.76 -7.35 1.12
N ALA A 290 7.14 -7.09 -0.04
CA ALA A 290 7.84 -6.51 -1.18
C ALA A 290 8.34 -5.09 -0.84
N THR A 291 9.51 -4.72 -1.35
CA THR A 291 10.23 -3.51 -0.92
C THR A 291 10.11 -2.31 -1.86
N TRP A 292 9.35 -2.42 -2.95
CA TRP A 292 9.22 -1.35 -3.94
C TRP A 292 7.76 -0.99 -4.24
N ALA A 293 7.56 0.28 -4.57
CA ALA A 293 6.26 0.87 -4.85
C ALA A 293 5.55 0.19 -6.03
N GLY A 294 4.32 -0.24 -5.83
CA GLY A 294 3.51 -0.86 -6.88
C GLY A 294 3.55 -2.38 -6.89
N ALA A 295 4.41 -3.04 -6.09
CA ALA A 295 4.56 -4.49 -6.09
C ALA A 295 3.34 -5.23 -5.53
N SER A 296 2.97 -4.93 -4.28
CA SER A 296 1.86 -5.52 -3.55
C SER A 296 0.84 -4.49 -3.06
N ASN A 297 0.97 -3.24 -3.52
CA ASN A 297 0.06 -2.13 -3.26
C ASN A 297 -0.07 -1.28 -4.53
N ILE A 298 -1.04 -0.37 -4.59
CA ILE A 298 -1.28 0.47 -5.77
C ILE A 298 -1.78 1.86 -5.34
N ALA A 299 -1.35 2.91 -6.05
CA ALA A 299 -1.91 4.25 -5.88
C ALA A 299 -3.21 4.36 -6.69
N ASP A 300 -4.27 4.92 -6.08
CA ASP A 300 -5.58 5.21 -6.72
C ASP A 300 -6.36 3.99 -7.29
N GLY A 301 -5.78 2.79 -7.24
CA GLY A 301 -6.43 1.53 -7.59
C GLY A 301 -7.08 0.82 -6.40
N VAL A 302 -7.25 -0.50 -6.51
CA VAL A 302 -7.77 -1.33 -5.42
C VAL A 302 -6.71 -2.31 -4.94
N THR A 303 -6.52 -2.42 -3.63
CA THR A 303 -5.67 -3.48 -3.07
C THR A 303 -6.57 -4.61 -2.57
N ILE A 304 -6.36 -5.82 -3.10
CA ILE A 304 -6.97 -7.05 -2.58
C ILE A 304 -6.05 -7.56 -1.46
N ASP A 305 -6.50 -7.41 -0.22
CA ASP A 305 -5.77 -7.78 0.97
C ASP A 305 -6.25 -9.12 1.51
N MET A 306 -5.41 -10.14 1.34
CA MET A 306 -5.72 -11.53 1.66
C MET A 306 -5.68 -11.84 3.15
N GLY A 307 -5.35 -10.85 4.01
CA GLY A 307 -5.05 -11.07 5.44
C GLY A 307 -6.18 -11.67 6.29
N LEU A 308 -7.40 -11.84 5.77
CA LEU A 308 -8.48 -12.58 6.44
C LEU A 308 -8.50 -14.08 6.06
N ILE A 309 -7.88 -14.50 4.96
CA ILE A 309 -7.71 -15.90 4.57
C ILE A 309 -6.36 -16.39 5.13
N LYS A 310 -6.28 -16.55 6.45
CA LYS A 310 -5.02 -16.85 7.17
C LYS A 310 -5.07 -18.12 8.03
N GLU A 311 -6.16 -18.88 7.98
CA GLU A 311 -6.29 -20.11 8.75
C GLU A 311 -5.23 -21.14 8.34
N VAL A 312 -4.76 -21.91 9.33
CA VAL A 312 -3.83 -23.01 9.14
C VAL A 312 -4.44 -24.25 9.78
N GLN A 313 -4.59 -25.31 9.00
CA GLN A 313 -5.14 -26.59 9.45
C GLN A 313 -4.14 -27.69 9.15
N TYR A 314 -3.91 -28.57 10.12
CA TYR A 314 -2.99 -29.70 9.97
C TYR A 314 -3.75 -31.01 9.89
N SER A 315 -3.36 -31.86 8.93
CA SER A 315 -3.82 -33.23 8.77
C SER A 315 -2.67 -34.17 9.18
N PRO A 316 -2.72 -34.77 10.38
CA PRO A 316 -1.66 -35.66 10.88
C PRO A 316 -1.49 -36.94 10.05
N ASP A 317 -2.59 -37.44 9.49
CA ASP A 317 -2.64 -38.64 8.66
C ASP A 317 -1.96 -38.42 7.30
N LEU A 318 -2.12 -37.25 6.70
CA LEU A 318 -1.48 -36.90 5.43
C LEU A 318 -0.12 -36.21 5.61
N LYS A 319 0.20 -35.75 6.83
CA LYS A 319 1.32 -34.85 7.13
C LYS A 319 1.30 -33.58 6.24
N ILE A 320 0.12 -33.01 6.06
CA ILE A 320 -0.11 -31.83 5.23
C ILE A 320 -0.66 -30.69 6.07
N ALA A 321 -0.08 -29.51 5.90
CA ALA A 321 -0.63 -28.25 6.37
C ALA A 321 -1.40 -27.56 5.24
N SER A 322 -2.68 -27.32 5.45
CA SER A 322 -3.54 -26.48 4.61
C SER A 322 -3.48 -25.05 5.13
N ILE A 323 -2.88 -24.15 4.34
CA ILE A 323 -2.50 -22.79 4.75
C ILE A 323 -3.23 -21.76 3.90
N GLY A 324 -3.95 -20.84 4.54
CA GLY A 324 -4.56 -19.69 3.87
C GLY A 324 -3.51 -18.74 3.27
N ALA A 325 -3.76 -18.22 2.07
CA ALA A 325 -2.76 -17.42 1.34
C ALA A 325 -2.40 -16.07 1.98
N GLY A 326 -3.23 -15.57 2.90
CA GLY A 326 -2.97 -14.38 3.71
C GLY A 326 -2.18 -14.64 4.99
N ALA A 327 -1.87 -15.89 5.32
CA ALA A 327 -1.10 -16.24 6.50
C ALA A 327 0.34 -15.69 6.40
N LEU A 328 0.92 -15.42 7.56
CA LEU A 328 2.33 -15.15 7.75
C LEU A 328 3.01 -16.40 8.31
N TRP A 329 4.34 -16.51 8.16
CA TRP A 329 5.05 -17.71 8.61
C TRP A 329 4.93 -17.97 10.12
N ARG A 330 4.83 -16.92 10.95
CA ARG A 330 4.53 -17.07 12.38
C ARG A 330 3.19 -17.78 12.65
N ASP A 331 2.18 -17.54 11.82
CA ASP A 331 0.85 -18.15 11.99
C ASP A 331 0.94 -19.65 11.67
N VAL A 332 1.73 -20.00 10.65
CA VAL A 332 1.98 -21.40 10.27
C VAL A 332 2.74 -22.13 11.37
N TYR A 333 3.88 -21.59 11.82
CA TYR A 333 4.72 -22.28 12.79
C TYR A 333 4.01 -22.45 14.13
N SER A 334 3.38 -21.40 14.66
CA SER A 334 2.61 -21.49 15.91
C SER A 334 1.44 -22.46 15.85
N SER A 335 0.82 -22.64 14.68
CA SER A 335 -0.28 -23.60 14.49
C SER A 335 0.19 -25.05 14.39
N LEU A 336 1.42 -25.29 13.91
CA LEU A 336 1.98 -26.62 13.68
C LEU A 336 2.78 -27.15 14.87
N GLU A 337 3.42 -26.27 15.64
CA GLU A 337 4.26 -26.61 16.78
C GLU A 337 3.58 -27.53 17.81
N PRO A 338 2.29 -27.34 18.19
CA PRO A 338 1.59 -28.27 19.10
C PRO A 338 1.48 -29.72 18.60
N TYR A 339 1.61 -29.94 17.29
CA TYR A 339 1.58 -31.27 16.67
C TYR A 339 2.99 -31.87 16.50
N GLY A 340 4.03 -31.18 16.95
CA GLY A 340 5.41 -31.63 16.85
C GLY A 340 5.97 -31.60 15.41
N VAL A 341 5.40 -30.77 14.55
CA VAL A 341 5.82 -30.63 13.15
C VAL A 341 5.98 -29.15 12.78
N THR A 342 6.64 -28.90 11.66
CA THR A 342 6.72 -27.58 11.06
C THR A 342 6.65 -27.65 9.54
N ALA A 343 6.80 -26.51 8.85
CA ALA A 343 6.77 -26.42 7.40
C ALA A 343 8.06 -25.75 6.85
N PRO A 344 8.62 -26.22 5.72
CA PRO A 344 9.75 -25.56 5.04
C PRO A 344 9.45 -24.14 4.53
N GLY A 345 9.55 -23.14 5.42
CA GLY A 345 9.05 -21.79 5.19
C GLY A 345 10.05 -20.65 5.33
N GLY A 346 9.54 -19.43 5.49
CA GLY A 346 10.35 -18.23 5.63
C GLY A 346 11.25 -18.28 6.87
N ARG A 347 12.48 -17.78 6.72
CA ARG A 347 13.44 -17.61 7.82
C ARG A 347 13.14 -16.40 8.70
N THR A 348 12.21 -15.56 8.28
CA THR A 348 11.62 -14.48 9.09
C THR A 348 10.12 -14.72 9.25
N SER A 349 9.62 -14.48 10.45
CA SER A 349 8.27 -14.84 10.91
C SER A 349 7.16 -13.98 10.28
N THR A 350 7.47 -12.75 9.86
CA THR A 350 6.52 -11.75 9.34
C THR A 350 6.29 -11.84 7.83
N VAL A 351 7.06 -12.65 7.12
CA VAL A 351 6.91 -12.83 5.66
C VAL A 351 5.60 -13.56 5.34
N GLY A 352 4.91 -13.07 4.30
CA GLY A 352 3.68 -13.69 3.82
C GLY A 352 3.93 -14.99 3.05
N VAL A 353 3.16 -16.03 3.37
CA VAL A 353 3.34 -17.39 2.86
C VAL A 353 3.20 -17.46 1.34
N ALA A 354 2.11 -16.94 0.77
CA ALA A 354 1.82 -17.10 -0.65
C ALA A 354 2.87 -16.41 -1.56
N GLY A 355 3.27 -15.19 -1.22
CA GLY A 355 4.30 -14.46 -1.98
C GLY A 355 5.66 -15.17 -1.92
N PHE A 356 6.02 -15.71 -0.75
CA PHE A 356 7.26 -16.47 -0.56
C PHE A 356 7.27 -17.75 -1.40
N LEU A 357 6.22 -18.56 -1.30
CA LEU A 357 6.15 -19.86 -1.99
C LEU A 357 5.99 -19.71 -3.50
N THR A 358 5.25 -18.70 -3.98
CA THR A 358 5.13 -18.46 -5.43
C THR A 358 6.37 -17.84 -6.06
N SER A 359 7.37 -17.48 -5.25
CA SER A 359 8.68 -16.96 -5.68
C SER A 359 9.82 -17.99 -5.52
N GLY A 360 9.55 -19.17 -4.93
CA GLY A 360 10.53 -20.20 -4.63
C GLY A 360 10.58 -20.54 -3.15
N GLY A 361 11.24 -19.70 -2.35
CA GLY A 361 11.23 -19.83 -0.90
C GLY A 361 12.43 -20.58 -0.31
N ASN A 362 13.60 -19.94 -0.30
CA ASN A 362 14.80 -20.46 0.37
C ASN A 362 14.63 -20.43 1.91
N ASN A 363 14.85 -21.57 2.56
CA ASN A 363 14.47 -21.88 3.94
C ASN A 363 15.56 -22.69 4.70
N PHE A 364 15.43 -22.87 6.02
CA PHE A 364 16.42 -23.61 6.83
C PHE A 364 16.59 -25.08 6.41
N PHE A 365 15.55 -25.69 5.84
CA PHE A 365 15.51 -27.09 5.44
C PHE A 365 15.89 -27.28 3.96
N SER A 366 16.28 -26.22 3.24
CA SER A 366 16.41 -26.28 1.78
C SER A 366 17.39 -27.34 1.29
N ALA A 367 18.47 -27.58 2.04
CA ALA A 367 19.43 -28.63 1.73
C ALA A 367 18.85 -30.05 1.86
N GLU A 368 17.83 -30.26 2.70
CA GLU A 368 17.18 -31.55 2.92
C GLU A 368 15.96 -31.75 2.01
N VAL A 369 15.13 -30.71 1.84
CA VAL A 369 13.81 -30.85 1.21
C VAL A 369 13.58 -29.93 0.01
N GLY A 370 14.58 -29.20 -0.44
CA GLY A 370 14.45 -28.23 -1.53
C GLY A 370 13.76 -26.93 -1.11
N LEU A 371 13.39 -26.10 -2.08
CA LEU A 371 12.76 -24.82 -1.83
C LEU A 371 11.35 -25.01 -1.24
N GLY A 372 10.82 -23.98 -0.58
CA GLY A 372 9.48 -24.03 0.01
C GLY A 372 8.41 -24.42 -1.02
N CYS A 373 8.51 -23.87 -2.24
CA CYS A 373 7.61 -24.16 -3.35
C CYS A 373 7.64 -25.65 -3.78
N ASP A 374 8.77 -26.34 -3.61
CA ASP A 374 8.92 -27.74 -3.97
C ASP A 374 8.09 -28.65 -3.03
N ASN A 375 7.80 -28.15 -1.83
CA ASN A 375 7.02 -28.85 -0.80
C ASN A 375 5.52 -28.57 -0.90
N VAL A 376 5.08 -27.71 -1.85
CA VAL A 376 3.66 -27.48 -2.10
C VAL A 376 3.06 -28.63 -2.91
N VAL A 377 2.08 -29.29 -2.31
CA VAL A 377 1.31 -30.39 -2.89
C VAL A 377 0.18 -29.87 -3.76
N ASN A 378 -0.52 -28.83 -3.32
CA ASN A 378 -1.66 -28.25 -4.04
C ASN A 378 -1.77 -26.74 -3.82
N PHE A 379 -2.12 -26.01 -4.89
CA PHE A 379 -2.57 -24.63 -4.82
C PHE A 379 -4.06 -24.57 -5.15
N GLU A 380 -4.86 -23.92 -4.30
CA GLU A 380 -6.20 -23.44 -4.69
C GLU A 380 -6.06 -22.03 -5.27
N VAL A 381 -6.61 -21.81 -6.46
CA VAL A 381 -6.37 -20.60 -7.25
C VAL A 381 -7.68 -20.06 -7.81
N VAL A 382 -7.90 -18.75 -7.65
CA VAL A 382 -8.94 -18.00 -8.35
C VAL A 382 -8.35 -17.43 -9.64
N LEU A 383 -8.91 -17.86 -10.77
CA LEU A 383 -8.52 -17.41 -12.11
C LEU A 383 -9.20 -16.07 -12.47
N ALA A 384 -8.76 -15.45 -13.57
CA ALA A 384 -9.32 -14.20 -14.08
C ALA A 384 -10.80 -14.33 -14.50
N SER A 385 -11.25 -15.55 -14.74
CA SER A 385 -12.66 -15.90 -15.01
C SER A 385 -13.53 -15.95 -13.76
N GLY A 386 -12.94 -15.90 -12.56
CA GLY A 386 -13.62 -16.17 -11.28
C GLY A 386 -13.72 -17.66 -10.94
N LYS A 387 -13.29 -18.58 -11.82
CA LYS A 387 -13.24 -20.01 -11.49
C LYS A 387 -12.21 -20.27 -10.39
N ILE A 388 -12.60 -21.07 -9.39
CA ILE A 388 -11.72 -21.61 -8.37
C ILE A 388 -11.24 -22.97 -8.87
N VAL A 389 -9.92 -23.18 -8.95
CA VAL A 389 -9.31 -24.41 -9.44
C VAL A 389 -8.25 -24.90 -8.47
N ASN A 390 -8.04 -26.21 -8.42
CA ASN A 390 -6.89 -26.83 -7.75
C ASN A 390 -5.79 -27.09 -8.78
N ALA A 391 -4.54 -26.77 -8.42
CA ALA A 391 -3.34 -27.02 -9.20
C ALA A 391 -2.38 -27.88 -8.39
N ASN A 392 -2.21 -29.13 -8.83
CA ASN A 392 -1.35 -30.15 -8.23
C ASN A 392 -0.79 -31.07 -9.32
N ARG A 393 -0.11 -32.15 -8.93
CA ARG A 393 0.55 -33.07 -9.88
C ARG A 393 -0.41 -33.74 -10.88
N GLU A 394 -1.66 -33.96 -10.50
CA GLU A 394 -2.65 -34.70 -11.29
C GLU A 394 -3.63 -33.77 -12.02
N THR A 395 -3.93 -32.62 -11.43
CA THR A 395 -4.92 -31.66 -11.91
C THR A 395 -4.29 -30.29 -12.12
N ASN A 396 -4.39 -29.73 -13.34
CA ASN A 396 -3.75 -28.45 -13.72
C ASN A 396 -2.25 -28.41 -13.37
N SER A 397 -1.53 -29.48 -13.72
CA SER A 397 -0.12 -29.68 -13.36
C SER A 397 0.84 -28.67 -13.98
N ASP A 398 0.49 -28.13 -15.15
CA ASP A 398 1.17 -27.01 -15.79
C ASP A 398 1.07 -25.73 -14.95
N LEU A 399 -0.13 -25.42 -14.44
CA LEU A 399 -0.34 -24.30 -13.50
C LEU A 399 0.39 -24.53 -12.17
N HIS A 400 0.39 -25.76 -11.65
CA HIS A 400 1.12 -26.12 -10.41
C HIS A 400 2.61 -25.84 -10.55
N LYS A 401 3.23 -26.29 -11.64
CA LYS A 401 4.64 -26.02 -11.93
C LYS A 401 4.90 -24.52 -12.13
N ALA A 402 4.03 -23.82 -12.86
CA ALA A 402 4.18 -22.39 -13.16
C ALA A 402 4.08 -21.51 -11.91
N LEU A 403 3.23 -21.84 -10.95
CA LEU A 403 3.09 -21.09 -9.69
C LEU A 403 4.35 -21.20 -8.80
N LYS A 404 5.18 -22.23 -8.98
CA LYS A 404 6.46 -22.40 -8.27
C LYS A 404 7.55 -21.52 -8.92
N GLY A 405 7.44 -20.20 -8.74
CA GLY A 405 8.37 -19.19 -9.26
C GLY A 405 7.72 -18.16 -10.19
N GLY A 406 6.52 -18.42 -10.71
CA GLY A 406 5.82 -17.51 -11.61
C GLY A 406 4.97 -16.43 -10.92
N SER A 407 4.97 -16.35 -9.59
CA SER A 407 4.27 -15.31 -8.82
C SER A 407 2.77 -15.15 -9.19
N ASN A 408 2.25 -13.92 -9.19
CA ASN A 408 0.83 -13.60 -9.38
C ASN A 408 0.35 -13.54 -10.85
N ASN A 409 1.04 -14.23 -11.78
CA ASN A 409 0.80 -14.08 -13.21
C ASN A 409 -0.42 -14.83 -13.75
N PHE A 410 -0.98 -15.78 -12.98
CA PHE A 410 -1.98 -16.74 -13.48
C PHE A 410 -3.33 -16.67 -12.75
N GLY A 411 -3.36 -16.03 -11.59
CA GLY A 411 -4.45 -16.16 -10.63
C GLY A 411 -4.08 -15.62 -9.26
N ILE A 412 -5.06 -15.59 -8.36
CA ILE A 412 -4.87 -15.33 -6.94
C ILE A 412 -4.92 -16.67 -6.21
N VAL A 413 -3.79 -17.07 -5.61
CA VAL A 413 -3.75 -18.23 -4.72
C VAL A 413 -4.54 -17.92 -3.44
N THR A 414 -5.42 -18.81 -3.03
CA THR A 414 -6.29 -18.66 -1.83
C THR A 414 -5.93 -19.66 -0.73
N ARG A 415 -5.49 -20.86 -1.09
CA ARG A 415 -5.00 -21.91 -0.17
C ARG A 415 -3.77 -22.61 -0.73
N ILE A 416 -2.88 -23.02 0.16
CA ILE A 416 -1.65 -23.74 -0.14
C ILE A 416 -1.59 -24.96 0.76
N ASP A 417 -1.61 -26.14 0.16
CA ASP A 417 -1.48 -27.40 0.88
C ASP A 417 -0.01 -27.87 0.76
N MET A 418 0.69 -27.98 1.89
CA MET A 418 2.14 -28.13 1.94
C MET A 418 2.56 -29.29 2.84
N GLN A 419 3.57 -30.06 2.42
CA GLN A 419 4.14 -31.14 3.20
C GLN A 419 4.85 -30.57 4.45
N THR A 420 4.58 -31.17 5.62
CA THR A 420 5.26 -30.83 6.87
C THR A 420 6.52 -31.67 7.09
N VAL A 421 7.38 -31.21 8.01
CA VAL A 421 8.56 -31.94 8.49
C VAL A 421 8.46 -32.16 10.00
N ASP A 422 8.93 -33.31 10.46
CA ASP A 422 8.84 -33.73 11.87
C ASP A 422 9.97 -33.07 12.69
N VAL A 423 9.82 -31.77 12.98
CA VAL A 423 10.78 -30.97 13.76
C VAL A 423 10.03 -30.10 14.76
N VAL A 424 10.45 -30.18 16.02
CA VAL A 424 9.91 -29.41 17.14
C VAL A 424 10.89 -28.30 17.54
N GLU A 425 12.14 -28.69 17.78
CA GLU A 425 13.22 -27.80 18.17
C GLU A 425 14.36 -27.88 17.15
N ILE A 426 15.04 -26.75 16.99
CA ILE A 426 16.27 -26.64 16.21
C ILE A 426 17.33 -25.96 17.06
N TRP A 427 18.59 -26.27 16.77
CA TRP A 427 19.72 -25.61 17.39
C TRP A 427 20.17 -24.48 16.47
N GLY A 428 20.34 -23.27 16.98
CA GLY A 428 20.81 -22.18 16.13
C GLY A 428 20.78 -20.83 16.80
N GLY A 429 21.01 -19.81 15.98
CA GLY A 429 21.09 -18.42 16.41
C GLY A 429 22.11 -17.64 15.57
N GLN A 430 22.46 -16.46 16.05
CA GLN A 430 23.40 -15.55 15.40
C GLN A 430 24.67 -15.39 16.22
N ILE A 431 25.79 -15.30 15.51
CA ILE A 431 27.07 -14.90 16.07
C ILE A 431 27.53 -13.64 15.37
N VAL A 432 27.96 -12.64 16.14
CA VAL A 432 28.48 -11.37 15.61
C VAL A 432 29.96 -11.28 15.92
N TYR A 433 30.73 -10.79 14.96
CA TYR A 433 32.18 -10.72 14.96
C TYR A 433 32.67 -9.35 14.49
N PRO A 434 33.87 -8.92 14.91
CA PRO A 434 34.49 -7.74 14.35
C PRO A 434 34.83 -7.92 12.86
N LEU A 435 34.85 -6.81 12.12
CA LEU A 435 35.19 -6.78 10.70
C LEU A 435 36.55 -7.43 10.36
N SER A 436 37.49 -7.47 11.30
CA SER A 436 38.80 -8.11 11.15
C SER A 436 38.75 -9.61 10.90
N THR A 437 37.59 -10.26 11.11
CA THR A 437 37.38 -11.70 10.86
C THR A 437 36.91 -12.01 9.43
N THR A 438 36.88 -11.01 8.54
CA THR A 438 36.31 -11.12 7.18
C THR A 438 36.90 -12.28 6.38
N GLU A 439 38.23 -12.43 6.30
CA GLU A 439 38.84 -13.48 5.47
C GLU A 439 38.59 -14.89 6.03
N GLN A 440 38.54 -15.05 7.35
CA GLN A 440 38.16 -16.32 7.98
C GLN A 440 36.73 -16.71 7.60
N HIS A 441 35.80 -15.73 7.59
CA HIS A 441 34.41 -15.97 7.20
C HIS A 441 34.28 -16.30 5.71
N ILE A 442 35.01 -15.62 4.84
CA ILE A 442 35.01 -15.93 3.40
C ILE A 442 35.47 -17.37 3.17
N ALA A 443 36.58 -17.77 3.80
CA ALA A 443 37.12 -19.13 3.68
C ALA A 443 36.15 -20.19 4.25
N ALA A 444 35.61 -19.94 5.45
CA ALA A 444 34.65 -20.83 6.10
C ALA A 444 33.37 -20.98 5.26
N TYR A 445 32.85 -19.89 4.69
CA TYR A 445 31.61 -19.91 3.92
C TYR A 445 31.74 -20.69 2.62
N VAL A 446 32.83 -20.53 1.88
CA VAL A 446 33.06 -21.29 0.63
C VAL A 446 33.15 -22.79 0.92
N LYS A 447 33.91 -23.17 1.96
CA LYS A 447 34.02 -24.57 2.38
C LYS A 447 32.69 -25.14 2.87
N TRP A 448 31.91 -24.34 3.62
CA TRP A 448 30.56 -24.69 4.05
C TRP A 448 29.67 -25.02 2.86
N VAL A 449 29.59 -24.13 1.85
CA VAL A 449 28.73 -24.31 0.68
C VAL A 449 29.06 -25.63 -0.07
N ASP A 450 30.34 -25.97 -0.19
CA ASP A 450 30.77 -27.23 -0.81
C ASP A 450 30.47 -28.47 0.03
N ASN A 451 30.38 -28.32 1.36
CA ASN A 451 30.12 -29.41 2.28
C ASN A 451 28.63 -29.68 2.53
N ILE A 452 27.72 -28.78 2.14
CA ILE A 452 26.26 -28.97 2.32
C ILE A 452 25.77 -30.33 1.80
N PRO A 453 26.21 -30.85 0.62
CA PRO A 453 25.78 -32.17 0.17
C PRO A 453 26.13 -33.33 1.11
N ASN A 454 27.13 -33.17 1.99
CA ASN A 454 27.51 -34.16 3.00
C ASN A 454 26.77 -33.96 4.33
N TYR A 455 26.17 -32.78 4.55
CA TYR A 455 25.44 -32.45 5.78
C TYR A 455 24.24 -31.55 5.49
N THR A 456 23.12 -32.17 5.12
CA THR A 456 21.90 -31.47 4.67
C THR A 456 21.04 -30.92 5.79
N LYS A 457 21.36 -31.26 7.04
CA LYS A 457 20.63 -30.79 8.23
C LYS A 457 20.97 -29.36 8.62
N GLY A 458 22.07 -28.84 8.11
CA GLY A 458 22.56 -27.52 8.48
C GLY A 458 22.28 -26.42 7.49
N SER A 459 22.19 -25.20 8.02
CA SER A 459 21.97 -23.96 7.29
C SER A 459 22.87 -22.86 7.87
N ALA A 460 23.60 -22.16 7.01
CA ALA A 460 24.38 -20.99 7.39
C ALA A 460 24.15 -19.83 6.42
N VAL A 461 23.95 -18.64 6.98
CA VAL A 461 23.83 -17.37 6.25
C VAL A 461 24.82 -16.39 6.85
N THR A 462 25.72 -15.86 6.04
CA THR A 462 26.71 -14.88 6.51
C THR A 462 26.41 -13.52 5.90
N PHE A 463 26.47 -12.48 6.71
CA PHE A 463 26.20 -11.10 6.35
C PHE A 463 27.30 -10.16 6.86
N TRP A 464 27.57 -9.14 6.05
CA TRP A 464 28.30 -7.95 6.49
C TRP A 464 27.27 -6.84 6.66
N ALA A 465 27.13 -6.37 7.89
CA ALA A 465 26.09 -5.45 8.31
C ALA A 465 26.71 -4.16 8.83
N TYR A 466 26.14 -3.02 8.46
CA TYR A 466 26.49 -1.71 8.99
C TYR A 466 25.29 -1.05 9.65
N SER A 467 25.54 -0.46 10.81
CA SER A 467 24.65 0.52 11.43
C SER A 467 25.46 1.71 11.98
N PRO A 468 24.84 2.88 12.21
CA PRO A 468 25.54 4.03 12.76
C PRO A 468 26.06 3.77 14.19
N SER A 469 25.37 2.92 14.95
CA SER A 469 25.71 2.62 16.35
C SER A 469 26.81 1.57 16.50
N ALA A 470 26.89 0.59 15.60
CA ALA A 470 27.83 -0.53 15.70
C ALA A 470 29.01 -0.44 14.72
N GLY A 471 28.93 0.42 13.70
CA GLY A 471 29.83 0.35 12.56
C GLY A 471 29.58 -0.91 11.72
N THR A 472 30.57 -1.33 10.93
CA THR A 472 30.48 -2.54 10.12
C THR A 472 30.92 -3.76 10.93
N VAL A 473 30.09 -4.80 10.96
CA VAL A 473 30.35 -6.08 11.62
C VAL A 473 30.15 -7.23 10.63
N VAL A 474 30.74 -8.39 10.95
CA VAL A 474 30.40 -9.66 10.28
C VAL A 474 29.47 -10.42 11.19
N SER A 475 28.44 -11.04 10.66
CA SER A 475 27.61 -11.94 11.43
C SER A 475 27.20 -13.16 10.63
N THR A 476 27.15 -14.29 11.32
CA THR A 476 26.76 -15.58 10.74
C THR A 476 25.61 -16.15 11.55
N ALA A 477 24.50 -16.41 10.87
CA ALA A 477 23.36 -17.13 11.38
C ALA A 477 23.56 -18.63 11.09
N VAL A 478 23.67 -19.46 12.12
CA VAL A 478 23.87 -20.92 12.02
C VAL A 478 22.65 -21.62 12.58
N HIS A 479 22.10 -22.59 11.85
CA HIS A 479 20.91 -23.33 12.25
C HIS A 479 21.01 -24.80 11.83
N ASP A 480 20.74 -25.70 12.76
CA ASP A 480 20.75 -27.13 12.60
C ASP A 480 19.36 -27.73 12.85
N THR A 481 18.78 -28.26 11.79
CA THR A 481 17.42 -28.81 11.78
C THR A 481 17.33 -30.21 12.41
N ALA A 482 18.47 -30.86 12.68
CA ALA A 482 18.54 -32.07 13.51
C ALA A 482 18.75 -31.72 15.00
N ASN A 483 18.71 -30.44 15.35
CA ASN A 483 18.93 -29.94 16.71
C ASN A 483 20.33 -30.29 17.25
N ALA A 484 21.33 -30.47 16.38
CA ALA A 484 22.68 -30.86 16.77
C ALA A 484 23.57 -29.63 17.04
N GLU A 485 24.10 -29.52 18.25
CA GLU A 485 25.04 -28.46 18.59
C GLU A 485 26.37 -28.66 17.87
N TRP A 486 26.82 -27.64 17.12
CA TRP A 486 28.13 -27.63 16.47
C TRP A 486 28.48 -28.95 15.79
N ALA A 487 27.56 -29.47 14.96
CA ALA A 487 27.87 -30.58 14.07
C ALA A 487 29.18 -30.30 13.31
N PRO A 488 29.99 -31.33 12.97
CA PRO A 488 31.31 -31.14 12.37
C PRO A 488 31.35 -30.23 11.12
N ALA A 489 30.22 -30.14 10.40
CA ALA A 489 30.08 -29.25 9.26
C ALA A 489 30.26 -27.76 9.59
N TYR A 490 30.14 -27.36 10.86
CA TYR A 490 30.28 -25.98 11.32
C TYR A 490 31.64 -25.64 11.95
N ASP A 491 32.60 -26.58 11.98
CA ASP A 491 33.87 -26.42 12.69
C ASP A 491 34.62 -25.14 12.30
N ASP A 492 34.60 -24.78 11.01
CA ASP A 492 35.28 -23.56 10.55
C ASP A 492 34.64 -22.29 11.12
N PHE A 493 33.30 -22.23 11.27
CA PHE A 493 32.61 -21.10 11.92
C PHE A 493 32.82 -21.09 13.43
N ARG A 494 32.79 -22.26 14.08
CA ARG A 494 32.99 -22.43 15.52
C ARG A 494 34.32 -21.84 16.00
N ASN A 495 35.36 -22.01 15.18
CA ASN A 495 36.72 -21.64 15.52
C ASN A 495 37.04 -20.15 15.23
N ILE A 496 36.13 -19.38 14.62
CA ILE A 496 36.35 -17.96 14.38
C ILE A 496 36.26 -17.19 15.70
N GLN A 497 37.29 -16.40 15.98
CA GLN A 497 37.41 -15.53 17.14
C GLN A 497 38.10 -14.20 16.75
N PRO A 498 37.88 -13.11 17.52
CA PRO A 498 36.96 -13.01 18.66
C PRO A 498 35.50 -12.86 18.24
N GLN A 499 34.57 -13.30 19.10
CA GLN A 499 33.13 -13.05 18.99
C GLN A 499 32.74 -11.84 19.85
N THR A 500 31.82 -11.01 19.36
CA THR A 500 31.25 -9.87 20.12
C THR A 500 29.88 -10.17 20.68
N MET A 501 29.13 -11.09 20.06
CA MET A 501 27.83 -11.56 20.51
C MET A 501 27.61 -12.99 20.02
N ASN A 502 26.91 -13.80 20.82
CA ASN A 502 26.53 -15.16 20.46
C ASN A 502 25.20 -15.50 21.12
N THR A 503 24.23 -15.92 20.32
CA THR A 503 22.86 -16.25 20.77
C THR A 503 22.48 -17.71 20.50
N LEU A 504 23.46 -18.55 20.15
CA LEU A 504 23.22 -19.96 19.85
C LEU A 504 22.53 -20.68 21.02
N ARG A 505 21.47 -21.41 20.71
CA ARG A 505 20.63 -22.13 21.69
C ARG A 505 19.81 -23.21 21.00
N HIS A 506 19.24 -24.10 21.80
CA HIS A 506 18.09 -24.92 21.39
C HIS A 506 16.81 -24.12 21.60
N ASP A 507 15.96 -24.06 20.58
CA ASP A 507 14.68 -23.36 20.66
C ASP A 507 13.71 -23.87 19.59
N SER A 508 12.47 -23.39 19.61
CA SER A 508 11.51 -23.70 18.56
C SER A 508 11.90 -23.08 17.22
N HIS A 509 11.46 -23.73 16.13
CA HIS A 509 11.63 -23.17 14.79
C HIS A 509 11.04 -21.75 14.67
N LEU A 510 9.90 -21.48 15.31
CA LEU A 510 9.30 -20.14 15.33
C LEU A 510 10.24 -19.11 15.94
N ASN A 511 10.80 -19.37 17.12
CA ASN A 511 11.65 -18.42 17.83
C ASN A 511 12.94 -18.10 17.07
N MET A 512 13.50 -19.08 16.37
CA MET A 512 14.65 -18.85 15.47
C MET A 512 14.32 -17.92 14.30
N THR A 513 13.07 -17.94 13.82
CA THR A 513 12.65 -17.04 12.74
C THR A 513 12.40 -15.61 13.21
N VAL A 514 12.04 -15.42 14.48
CA VAL A 514 11.84 -14.09 15.09
C VAL A 514 13.17 -13.37 15.26
N GLU A 515 14.25 -14.10 15.53
CA GLU A 515 15.59 -13.54 15.70
C GLU A 515 16.17 -12.93 14.42
N LEU A 516 15.76 -13.42 13.25
CA LEU A 516 16.23 -12.92 11.94
C LEU A 516 15.38 -11.77 11.40
N GLU A 517 14.39 -11.27 12.15
CA GLU A 517 13.55 -10.15 11.73
C GLU A 517 14.34 -8.86 11.52
N GLU A 518 13.95 -8.11 10.50
CA GLU A 518 14.52 -6.80 10.21
C GLU A 518 13.69 -5.68 10.84
N PRO A 519 14.32 -4.53 11.16
CA PRO A 519 13.59 -3.40 11.71
C PRO A 519 12.59 -2.81 10.70
N THR A 520 11.42 -2.44 11.20
CA THR A 520 10.36 -1.80 10.41
C THR A 520 10.54 -0.27 10.34
N GLY A 521 9.72 0.39 9.52
CA GLY A 521 9.74 1.85 9.40
C GLY A 521 10.87 2.41 8.54
N TYR A 522 11.52 1.57 7.73
CA TYR A 522 12.50 1.96 6.73
C TYR A 522 11.97 1.82 5.31
N ARG A 523 12.51 2.66 4.43
CA ARG A 523 12.47 2.47 2.98
C ARG A 523 13.61 1.55 2.60
N GLN A 524 13.29 0.50 1.86
CA GLN A 524 14.20 -0.62 1.60
C GLN A 524 14.54 -0.65 0.11
N VAL A 525 15.84 -0.72 -0.21
CA VAL A 525 16.30 -1.00 -1.56
C VAL A 525 17.02 -2.34 -1.52
N TRP A 526 16.48 -3.33 -2.22
CA TRP A 526 17.05 -4.67 -2.34
C TRP A 526 17.52 -4.89 -3.76
N LEU A 527 18.68 -5.52 -3.93
CA LEU A 527 19.17 -5.99 -5.23
C LEU A 527 19.78 -7.36 -5.06
N THR A 528 19.70 -8.19 -6.11
CA THR A 528 20.24 -9.55 -6.06
C THR A 528 21.10 -9.90 -7.28
N LEU A 529 22.07 -10.78 -7.04
CA LEU A 529 22.91 -11.46 -8.00
C LEU A 529 23.11 -12.90 -7.55
N THR A 530 23.58 -13.74 -8.47
CA THR A 530 24.00 -15.10 -8.15
C THR A 530 25.37 -15.34 -8.76
N GLY A 531 26.28 -15.87 -7.96
CA GLY A 531 27.61 -16.29 -8.41
C GLY A 531 27.85 -17.75 -8.06
N LYS A 532 28.83 -18.37 -8.70
CA LYS A 532 29.39 -19.65 -8.28
C LYS A 532 29.95 -19.52 -6.86
N ASN A 533 30.11 -20.65 -6.17
CA ASN A 533 30.79 -20.71 -4.89
C ASN A 533 32.29 -20.32 -5.02
N ASP A 534 32.57 -19.02 -4.98
CA ASP A 534 33.90 -18.46 -5.24
C ASP A 534 34.23 -17.34 -4.24
N ALA A 535 35.34 -17.49 -3.52
CA ALA A 535 35.82 -16.51 -2.53
C ALA A 535 36.08 -15.12 -3.14
N ARG A 536 36.47 -15.04 -4.41
CA ARG A 536 36.73 -13.77 -5.10
C ARG A 536 35.47 -12.94 -5.21
N PHE A 537 34.31 -13.57 -5.42
CA PHE A 537 33.02 -12.88 -5.48
C PHE A 537 32.63 -12.27 -4.14
N ILE A 538 32.71 -13.06 -3.07
CA ILE A 538 32.39 -12.59 -1.71
C ILE A 538 33.32 -11.43 -1.33
N ARG A 539 34.63 -11.57 -1.55
CA ARG A 539 35.61 -10.53 -1.27
C ARG A 539 35.32 -9.25 -2.05
N ARG A 540 35.05 -9.37 -3.37
CA ARG A 540 34.75 -8.21 -4.21
C ARG A 540 33.49 -7.48 -3.73
N ALA A 541 32.45 -8.22 -3.35
CA ALA A 541 31.22 -7.63 -2.82
C ALA A 541 31.44 -6.92 -1.47
N VAL A 542 32.23 -7.50 -0.56
CA VAL A 542 32.61 -6.86 0.73
C VAL A 542 33.41 -5.57 0.49
N GLU A 543 34.36 -5.58 -0.44
CA GLU A 543 35.12 -4.38 -0.81
C GLU A 543 34.21 -3.28 -1.39
N ALA A 544 33.28 -3.67 -2.26
CA ALA A 544 32.35 -2.75 -2.91
C ALA A 544 31.37 -2.15 -1.91
N GLN A 545 30.85 -2.97 -0.99
CA GLN A 545 30.03 -2.51 0.13
C GLN A 545 30.78 -1.53 1.04
N SER A 546 32.03 -1.84 1.39
CA SER A 546 32.84 -0.97 2.25
C SER A 546 33.00 0.41 1.62
N LYS A 547 33.31 0.48 0.32
CA LYS A 547 33.39 1.75 -0.42
C LYS A 547 32.06 2.49 -0.46
N PHE A 548 30.97 1.75 -0.70
CA PHE A 548 29.62 2.33 -0.73
C PHE A 548 29.27 2.97 0.62
N ILE A 549 29.49 2.28 1.74
CA ILE A 549 29.23 2.79 3.09
C ILE A 549 30.06 4.05 3.38
N GLU A 550 31.36 4.04 3.09
CA GLU A 550 32.21 5.21 3.33
C GLU A 550 31.77 6.43 2.51
N ASN A 551 31.36 6.21 1.25
CA ASN A 551 30.80 7.29 0.44
C ASN A 551 29.45 7.77 0.99
N TRP A 552 28.59 6.85 1.42
CA TRP A 552 27.26 7.17 1.92
C TRP A 552 27.29 7.98 3.23
N LYS A 553 28.24 7.71 4.12
CA LYS A 553 28.46 8.48 5.36
C LYS A 553 28.69 9.97 5.12
N ASN A 554 29.19 10.35 3.94
CA ASN A 554 29.42 11.74 3.55
C ASN A 554 28.17 12.44 3.00
N THR A 555 27.04 11.73 2.90
CA THR A 555 25.76 12.31 2.50
C THR A 555 25.04 12.89 3.73
N GLN A 556 23.99 13.68 3.48
CA GLN A 556 23.11 14.19 4.54
C GLN A 556 22.22 13.10 5.19
N HIS A 557 22.31 11.84 4.76
CA HIS A 557 21.43 10.74 5.17
C HIS A 557 22.13 9.77 6.12
N ALA A 558 22.47 10.26 7.32
CA ALA A 558 23.29 9.52 8.28
C ALA A 558 22.58 8.36 9.02
N ASP A 559 21.24 8.36 9.08
CA ASP A 559 20.45 7.24 9.63
C ASP A 559 20.14 6.22 8.53
N PHE A 560 21.00 5.22 8.40
CA PHE A 560 20.84 4.14 7.43
C PHE A 560 21.37 2.81 7.97
N LEU A 561 20.82 1.72 7.44
CA LEU A 561 21.36 0.38 7.64
C LEU A 561 21.79 -0.18 6.29
N ASN A 562 22.86 -0.96 6.27
CA ASN A 562 23.32 -1.59 5.04
C ASN A 562 23.73 -3.03 5.30
N TYR A 563 23.30 -3.93 4.42
CA TYR A 563 23.58 -5.36 4.53
C TYR A 563 24.02 -5.87 3.16
N ILE A 564 25.01 -6.75 3.17
CA ILE A 564 25.18 -7.73 2.11
C ILE A 564 25.07 -9.11 2.73
N THR A 565 24.35 -10.00 2.06
CA THR A 565 23.99 -11.31 2.58
C THR A 565 24.34 -12.37 1.55
N PHE A 566 25.00 -13.43 2.01
CA PHE A 566 25.39 -14.58 1.21
C PHE A 566 24.63 -15.81 1.70
N GLN A 567 23.97 -16.49 0.76
CA GLN A 567 23.13 -17.65 1.03
C GLN A 567 23.49 -18.77 0.07
N ALA A 568 23.66 -19.98 0.61
CA ALA A 568 24.06 -21.13 -0.18
C ALA A 568 22.90 -21.58 -1.08
N MET A 569 23.21 -21.78 -2.36
CA MET A 569 22.32 -22.41 -3.35
C MET A 569 23.05 -23.59 -4.01
N PRO A 570 23.32 -24.69 -3.27
CA PRO A 570 24.05 -25.81 -3.82
C PRO A 570 23.20 -26.55 -4.86
N ALA A 571 23.86 -27.19 -5.83
CA ALA A 571 23.17 -27.88 -6.93
C ALA A 571 22.23 -29.01 -6.46
N LEU A 572 22.42 -29.51 -5.23
CA LEU A 572 21.52 -30.48 -4.58
C LEU A 572 20.08 -29.96 -4.45
N LEU A 573 19.86 -28.68 -4.11
CA LEU A 573 18.51 -28.12 -3.94
C LEU A 573 17.67 -28.33 -5.19
N PHE A 574 18.26 -28.09 -6.36
CA PHE A 574 17.54 -28.15 -7.63
C PHE A 574 17.36 -29.58 -8.12
N ARG A 575 18.20 -30.53 -7.68
CA ARG A 575 17.93 -31.97 -7.84
C ARG A 575 16.66 -32.36 -7.09
N HIS A 576 16.53 -31.93 -5.82
CA HIS A 576 15.30 -32.15 -5.06
C HIS A 576 14.08 -31.47 -5.72
N SER A 577 14.23 -30.26 -6.26
CA SER A 577 13.16 -29.61 -7.02
C SER A 577 12.68 -30.48 -8.19
N VAL A 578 13.60 -31.04 -8.99
CA VAL A 578 13.27 -31.90 -10.13
C VAL A 578 12.57 -33.20 -9.67
N GLU A 579 13.09 -33.86 -8.63
CA GLU A 579 12.47 -35.06 -8.03
C GLU A 579 11.05 -34.76 -7.51
N LYS A 580 10.81 -33.53 -7.05
CA LYS A 580 9.53 -33.06 -6.54
C LYS A 580 8.56 -32.53 -7.62
N GLY A 581 8.81 -32.81 -8.89
CA GLY A 581 7.95 -32.45 -10.02
C GLY A 581 8.36 -31.17 -10.74
N GLY A 582 9.45 -30.55 -10.30
CA GLY A 582 10.03 -29.35 -10.88
C GLY A 582 9.32 -28.06 -10.51
N ASN A 583 9.99 -26.97 -10.86
CA ASN A 583 9.50 -25.60 -10.74
C ASN A 583 10.00 -24.81 -11.98
N VAL A 584 9.69 -23.51 -12.08
CA VAL A 584 10.07 -22.69 -13.24
C VAL A 584 11.32 -21.84 -13.02
N ILE A 585 11.92 -21.92 -11.83
CA ILE A 585 12.98 -20.99 -11.36
C ILE A 585 14.26 -21.11 -12.22
N GLY A 586 14.47 -22.23 -12.90
CA GLY A 586 15.50 -22.41 -13.93
C GLY A 586 16.89 -22.79 -13.42
N MET A 587 17.08 -22.86 -12.11
CA MET A 587 18.36 -23.22 -11.50
C MET A 587 18.71 -24.71 -11.63
N ASP A 588 17.79 -25.57 -12.07
CA ASP A 588 18.04 -26.99 -12.38
C ASP A 588 19.03 -27.18 -13.55
N ARG A 589 19.25 -26.13 -14.35
CA ARG A 589 20.29 -26.06 -15.37
C ARG A 589 21.70 -25.98 -14.77
N GLU A 590 21.84 -25.35 -13.61
CA GLU A 590 23.13 -25.12 -12.97
C GLU A 590 23.62 -26.39 -12.28
N LYS A 591 24.88 -26.76 -12.56
CA LYS A 591 25.49 -28.00 -12.04
C LYS A 591 26.53 -27.76 -10.94
N CYS A 592 26.93 -26.50 -10.74
CA CYS A 592 27.84 -26.10 -9.68
C CYS A 592 27.10 -25.58 -8.46
N ASN A 593 27.78 -25.58 -7.30
CA ASN A 593 27.29 -24.86 -6.14
C ASN A 593 27.34 -23.35 -6.40
N ALA A 594 26.27 -22.67 -6.01
CA ALA A 594 26.13 -21.24 -6.18
C ALA A 594 25.89 -20.53 -4.84
N ILE A 595 26.07 -19.22 -4.85
CA ILE A 595 25.79 -18.31 -3.76
C ILE A 595 24.77 -17.29 -4.27
N LEU A 596 23.60 -17.28 -3.62
CA LEU A 596 22.63 -16.22 -3.75
C LEU A 596 23.12 -15.01 -2.93
N PHE A 597 23.33 -13.91 -3.63
CA PHE A 597 23.76 -12.65 -3.05
C PHE A 597 22.60 -11.66 -3.01
N GLN A 598 22.44 -11.00 -1.86
CA GLN A 598 21.53 -9.88 -1.69
C GLN A 598 22.31 -8.68 -1.17
N MET A 599 22.08 -7.53 -1.78
CA MET A 599 22.52 -6.23 -1.28
C MET A 599 21.30 -5.44 -0.86
N GLN A 600 21.40 -4.80 0.30
CA GLN A 600 20.29 -4.11 0.93
C GLN A 600 20.73 -2.82 1.56
N HIS A 601 19.90 -1.80 1.39
CA HIS A 601 20.10 -0.52 2.05
C HIS A 601 18.77 0.04 2.52
N MET A 602 18.75 0.43 3.79
CA MET A 602 17.59 0.94 4.48
C MET A 602 17.79 2.41 4.83
N VAL A 603 16.83 3.25 4.49
CA VAL A 603 16.88 4.71 4.72
C VAL A 603 15.53 5.24 5.19
N ARG A 604 15.51 6.46 5.72
CA ARG A 604 14.29 7.06 6.29
C ARG A 604 13.47 7.91 5.31
N SER A 605 14.11 8.54 4.33
CA SER A 605 13.43 9.48 3.41
C SER A 605 13.34 8.96 1.98
N ALA A 606 12.35 9.45 1.24
CA ALA A 606 12.16 9.09 -0.17
C ALA A 606 13.32 9.57 -1.05
N ASP A 607 13.89 10.74 -0.74
CA ASP A 607 15.06 11.27 -1.47
C ASP A 607 16.29 10.38 -1.27
N ALA A 608 16.55 9.95 -0.04
CA ALA A 608 17.61 8.99 0.27
C ALA A 608 17.39 7.67 -0.47
N GLU A 609 16.15 7.19 -0.52
CA GLU A 609 15.81 5.94 -1.22
C GLU A 609 16.12 6.04 -2.72
N LYS A 610 15.73 7.15 -3.36
CA LYS A 610 15.99 7.39 -4.77
C LYS A 610 17.49 7.41 -5.08
N GLU A 611 18.26 8.08 -4.22
CA GLU A 611 19.71 8.15 -4.36
C GLU A 611 20.38 6.80 -4.10
N ALA A 612 19.95 6.07 -3.07
CA ALA A 612 20.44 4.73 -2.76
C ALA A 612 20.21 3.78 -3.93
N ARG A 613 18.99 3.77 -4.49
CA ARG A 613 18.63 2.94 -5.63
C ARG A 613 19.50 3.22 -6.85
N ARG A 614 19.76 4.49 -7.16
CA ARG A 614 20.66 4.89 -8.25
C ARG A 614 22.07 4.34 -8.06
N GLN A 615 22.64 4.51 -6.86
CA GLN A 615 24.01 4.06 -6.57
C GLN A 615 24.11 2.53 -6.54
N LEU A 616 23.15 1.85 -5.91
CA LEU A 616 23.16 0.40 -5.77
C LEU A 616 22.93 -0.31 -7.10
N VAL A 617 22.10 0.24 -8.01
CA VAL A 617 21.96 -0.30 -9.37
C VAL A 617 23.28 -0.25 -10.12
N ALA A 618 24.03 0.85 -10.01
CA ALA A 618 25.36 0.97 -10.61
C ALA A 618 26.36 -0.02 -9.98
N LEU A 619 26.36 -0.14 -8.66
CA LEU A 619 27.23 -1.07 -7.92
C LEU A 619 26.93 -2.53 -8.28
N ARG A 620 25.64 -2.89 -8.37
CA ARG A 620 25.21 -4.21 -8.82
C ARG A 620 25.71 -4.49 -10.23
N LYS A 621 25.61 -3.52 -11.14
CA LYS A 621 26.12 -3.68 -12.51
C LYS A 621 27.63 -3.95 -12.50
N GLU A 622 28.40 -3.21 -11.71
CA GLU A 622 29.84 -3.45 -11.56
C GLU A 622 30.13 -4.88 -11.07
N LEU A 623 29.42 -5.34 -10.04
CA LEU A 623 29.57 -6.70 -9.51
C LEU A 623 29.18 -7.78 -10.52
N LYS A 624 28.13 -7.54 -11.33
CA LYS A 624 27.70 -8.43 -12.42
C LYS A 624 28.74 -8.48 -13.54
N ASP A 625 29.24 -7.32 -13.99
CA ASP A 625 30.25 -7.25 -15.04
C ASP A 625 31.53 -7.99 -14.59
N TYR A 626 31.92 -7.82 -13.32
CA TYR A 626 33.02 -8.56 -12.71
C TYR A 626 32.77 -10.07 -12.67
N SER A 627 31.60 -10.53 -12.18
CA SER A 627 31.31 -11.96 -12.10
C SER A 627 31.33 -12.62 -13.47
N VAL A 628 30.84 -11.94 -14.51
CA VAL A 628 30.87 -12.42 -15.90
C VAL A 628 32.31 -12.50 -16.41
N ALA A 629 33.11 -11.44 -16.24
CA ALA A 629 34.50 -11.40 -16.70
C ALA A 629 35.37 -12.50 -16.07
N GLU A 630 35.11 -12.83 -14.80
CA GLU A 630 35.85 -13.85 -14.05
C GLU A 630 35.29 -15.28 -14.21
N GLY A 631 34.23 -15.46 -15.02
CA GLY A 631 33.56 -16.76 -15.21
C GLY A 631 32.85 -17.29 -13.96
N ILE A 632 32.56 -16.41 -13.00
CA ILE A 632 31.89 -16.70 -11.73
C ILE A 632 30.37 -16.61 -11.87
N ASP A 633 29.87 -15.83 -12.81
CA ASP A 633 28.45 -15.55 -12.95
C ASP A 633 27.58 -16.81 -13.03
N VAL A 634 26.44 -16.76 -12.35
CA VAL A 634 25.32 -17.67 -12.56
C VAL A 634 24.16 -16.83 -13.08
N GLU A 635 23.63 -17.19 -14.24
CA GLU A 635 22.57 -16.45 -14.93
C GLU A 635 21.21 -16.69 -14.27
N TRP A 636 21.08 -16.21 -13.03
CA TRP A 636 19.88 -16.32 -12.23
C TRP A 636 19.74 -15.17 -11.24
N GLU A 637 18.53 -14.63 -11.14
CA GLU A 637 18.16 -13.61 -10.17
C GLU A 637 16.97 -14.08 -9.34
N TYR A 638 17.11 -14.02 -8.02
CA TYR A 638 16.03 -14.47 -7.14
C TYR A 638 14.90 -13.46 -7.09
N LEU A 639 13.73 -13.85 -7.60
CA LEU A 639 12.53 -13.02 -7.66
C LEU A 639 12.18 -12.38 -6.31
N GLY A 640 12.34 -13.12 -5.20
CA GLY A 640 12.02 -12.64 -3.86
C GLY A 640 12.91 -11.49 -3.35
N TYR A 641 14.09 -11.27 -3.93
CA TYR A 641 15.02 -10.19 -3.56
C TYR A 641 15.21 -9.14 -4.65
N ALA A 642 14.60 -9.33 -5.81
CA ALA A 642 14.78 -8.46 -6.96
C ALA A 642 14.06 -7.11 -6.77
N ASP A 643 14.73 -6.03 -7.19
CA ASP A 643 14.12 -4.72 -7.30
C ASP A 643 13.20 -4.61 -8.52
N SER A 644 12.36 -3.56 -8.57
CA SER A 644 11.61 -3.18 -9.76
C SER A 644 12.47 -2.89 -11.00
N ASN A 645 13.77 -2.60 -10.81
CA ASN A 645 14.74 -2.38 -11.90
C ASN A 645 15.40 -3.67 -12.40
N GLN A 646 15.05 -4.82 -11.84
CA GLN A 646 15.55 -6.14 -12.28
C GLN A 646 14.48 -6.88 -13.09
N ASP A 647 14.91 -7.87 -13.87
CA ASP A 647 14.02 -8.76 -14.61
C ASP A 647 14.34 -10.23 -14.29
N PRO A 648 13.97 -10.70 -13.08
CA PRO A 648 14.32 -12.04 -12.64
C PRO A 648 13.69 -13.13 -13.50
N LEU A 649 12.50 -12.89 -14.07
CA LEU A 649 11.84 -13.89 -14.91
C LEU A 649 12.65 -14.19 -16.17
N SER A 650 13.29 -13.18 -16.79
CA SER A 650 14.14 -13.40 -17.97
C SER A 650 15.26 -14.42 -17.74
N THR A 651 15.72 -14.57 -16.50
CA THR A 651 16.78 -15.52 -16.12
C THR A 651 16.30 -16.96 -15.97
N TYR A 652 14.99 -17.22 -16.10
CA TYR A 652 14.42 -18.57 -15.92
C TYR A 652 14.66 -19.49 -17.11
N GLY A 653 15.30 -19.00 -18.18
CA GLY A 653 15.64 -19.75 -19.38
C GLY A 653 14.47 -19.98 -20.34
N PRO A 654 14.76 -20.25 -21.62
CA PRO A 654 13.78 -20.17 -22.71
C PRO A 654 12.62 -21.15 -22.56
N GLU A 655 12.87 -22.39 -22.15
CA GLU A 655 11.83 -23.41 -22.00
C GLU A 655 10.84 -23.08 -20.86
N ASN A 656 11.35 -22.58 -19.73
CA ASN A 656 10.47 -22.17 -18.63
C ASN A 656 9.70 -20.89 -18.99
N ILE A 657 10.32 -19.92 -19.68
CA ILE A 657 9.61 -18.74 -20.17
C ILE A 657 8.50 -19.10 -21.15
N LYS A 658 8.77 -20.05 -22.05
CA LYS A 658 7.76 -20.58 -22.96
C LYS A 658 6.60 -21.23 -22.20
N LEU A 659 6.87 -22.09 -21.23
CA LEU A 659 5.85 -22.69 -20.37
C LEU A 659 5.02 -21.62 -19.63
N LEU A 660 5.68 -20.61 -19.06
CA LEU A 660 5.01 -19.50 -18.38
C LEU A 660 4.08 -18.72 -19.31
N LYS A 661 4.52 -18.43 -20.54
CA LYS A 661 3.70 -17.77 -21.58
C LYS A 661 2.50 -18.65 -21.98
N GLU A 662 2.70 -19.95 -22.16
CA GLU A 662 1.63 -20.92 -22.49
C GLU A 662 0.59 -21.05 -21.38
N VAL A 663 1.02 -21.18 -20.13
CA VAL A 663 0.13 -21.25 -18.96
C VAL A 663 -0.64 -19.94 -18.78
N ALA A 664 0.01 -18.78 -18.96
CA ALA A 664 -0.67 -17.49 -18.92
C ALA A 664 -1.76 -17.41 -20.00
N ALA A 665 -1.47 -17.82 -21.24
CA ALA A 665 -2.46 -17.84 -22.32
C ALA A 665 -3.64 -18.80 -22.04
N LYS A 666 -3.38 -19.94 -21.39
CA LYS A 666 -4.39 -20.94 -21.05
C LYS A 666 -5.32 -20.49 -19.92
N TYR A 667 -4.77 -19.93 -18.85
CA TYR A 667 -5.51 -19.62 -17.61
C TYR A 667 -5.93 -18.16 -17.48
N ASP A 668 -5.30 -17.26 -18.23
CA ASP A 668 -5.60 -15.83 -18.31
C ASP A 668 -5.60 -15.33 -19.79
N PRO A 669 -6.49 -15.86 -20.65
CA PRO A 669 -6.48 -15.56 -22.09
C PRO A 669 -6.70 -14.08 -22.42
N GLU A 670 -7.41 -13.35 -21.55
CA GLU A 670 -7.65 -11.90 -21.70
C GLU A 670 -6.49 -11.06 -21.15
N GLN A 671 -5.49 -11.71 -20.55
CA GLN A 671 -4.31 -11.10 -19.94
C GLN A 671 -4.67 -10.12 -18.81
N VAL A 672 -5.67 -10.47 -18.00
CA VAL A 672 -6.13 -9.66 -16.87
C VAL A 672 -5.01 -9.46 -15.85
N PHE A 673 -4.30 -10.52 -15.43
CA PHE A 673 -3.20 -10.43 -14.47
C PHE A 673 -1.94 -9.79 -15.06
N GLN A 674 -1.86 -9.66 -16.38
CA GLN A 674 -0.79 -8.95 -17.07
C GLN A 674 -1.09 -7.45 -17.22
N LYS A 675 -2.36 -7.09 -17.47
CA LYS A 675 -2.78 -5.71 -17.81
C LYS A 675 -3.35 -4.92 -16.65
N ARG A 676 -4.07 -5.59 -15.74
CA ARG A 676 -4.79 -4.94 -14.63
C ARG A 676 -4.10 -5.07 -13.29
N VAL A 677 -3.15 -6.00 -13.17
CA VAL A 677 -2.29 -6.12 -11.98
C VAL A 677 -0.91 -5.59 -12.33
N PRO A 678 -0.57 -4.32 -12.00
CA PRO A 678 0.72 -3.75 -12.39
C PRO A 678 1.91 -4.31 -11.59
N GLY A 679 1.64 -4.81 -10.37
CA GLY A 679 2.63 -5.26 -9.41
C GLY A 679 3.08 -6.71 -9.52
N GLY A 680 4.28 -6.99 -9.03
CA GLY A 680 5.02 -8.22 -9.29
C GLY A 680 5.71 -8.20 -10.66
N PHE A 681 6.59 -9.16 -10.92
CA PHE A 681 7.24 -9.30 -12.23
C PHE A 681 6.29 -9.98 -13.22
N LYS A 682 6.20 -9.43 -14.43
CA LYS A 682 5.19 -9.84 -15.42
C LYS A 682 5.81 -10.55 -16.60
N ILE A 683 5.25 -11.71 -16.93
CA ILE A 683 5.69 -12.53 -18.07
C ILE A 683 5.53 -11.76 -19.38
N SER A 684 4.50 -10.91 -19.50
CA SER A 684 4.28 -10.03 -20.66
C SER A 684 5.39 -8.99 -20.89
N LYS A 685 6.26 -8.73 -19.90
CA LYS A 685 7.40 -7.83 -20.02
C LYS A 685 8.70 -8.55 -20.38
N VAL A 686 8.71 -9.88 -20.33
CA VAL A 686 9.87 -10.69 -20.71
C VAL A 686 9.93 -10.78 -22.23
N ALA A 687 11.07 -10.39 -22.79
CA ALA A 687 11.33 -10.36 -24.24
C ALA A 687 11.00 -11.67 -24.98
#